data_AF-A0A6J4STT4-F1
#
_entry.id   AF-A0A6J4STT4-F1
#
_cell.length_a   1.000
_cell.length_b   1.000
_cell.length_c   1.000
_cell.angle_alpha   90.00
_cell.angle_beta   90.00
_cell.angle_gamma   90.00
#
_symmetry.space_group_name_H-M   'P 1'
#
loop_
_entity.id
_entity.type
_entity.pdbx_description
1 polymer ?
#
loop_
_entity_poly.entity_id
_entity_poly.type
_entity_poly.pdbx_seq_one_letter_code
_entity_poly.pdbx_strand_id
1 'polypeptide(L)'
;MGSHAHRLRGGVDRQATLLLAGSLASAAVLAAVTVASMQLACALVLTGTVLVLFRSSHTTGLIALWVLWLVAPSIRRVFGLIDGYLSADPLALAPFVATAGVATLAFARVDLSRRVRAVLGAALLGLALGVPAAVSEPRSGLFALAAYGSAVLCVVVGYGEGSASGSGFTLRRALFVAAPLVAVYGILQYFLPLTEWDERWLTTVDLGSIGAPEEGRIRIFSTLNSPGTLAAVLALAALFVVASRRLSLVRAAMLVLLMTALSLTYVRSALVGLVGGLLGLALATRGRAGARIAVLLVATVVPVLLLSAVSPTGQAIVDRVTTFGSLQDDASADARLATPLEVLPDAARKPLGHGLGSAGEATKLRDSGGLSVTDNGYLALMWQLGPMGFLLVVGAAVAAFSALARARLVAAEDIELKGIIMAGLVMLLVLALGGDVFYGVSGAFFWYLVGKALWLADQAPAASPVQVPQWVTRPLPAEAGRLATGSASLVGAESGLRSRPAVARLTADRGSGELPPPVSLPAVPWAPAGGPPPRRRTATMPRPGRPAGLLAACSVAARRTRSFMRHENNILVIILAVVLVWLAVLLLRGPGDDVERRDAASRPTATQPDARQRLEGTLPPNRLTQRPSVPPSPAAALRANARAAVRWRRARVAARRRRAATRRRRALARAPGLAPTPRSRAPRDARPPAAAVDRTPTPPPVVRPSAPLPPPVVRSPPPPPPEPTTESFDDSG
;
A
#
# COMPACT_ATOMS: atom_id res chain seq x y z
N MET A 1 -56.74 -21.46 12.23
CA MET A 1 -55.67 -20.66 11.56
C MET A 1 -55.42 -19.27 12.17
N GLY A 2 -56.42 -18.54 12.70
CA GLY A 2 -56.23 -17.13 13.13
C GLY A 2 -55.22 -16.87 14.27
N SER A 3 -55.02 -17.80 15.21
CA SER A 3 -54.18 -17.59 16.41
C SER A 3 -52.66 -17.55 16.16
N HIS A 4 -52.19 -17.99 14.99
CA HIS A 4 -50.77 -17.83 14.59
C HIS A 4 -50.48 -16.46 13.96
N ALA A 5 -51.43 -15.87 13.24
CA ALA A 5 -51.25 -14.56 12.61
C ALA A 5 -51.08 -13.44 13.66
N HIS A 6 -51.78 -13.52 14.78
CA HIS A 6 -51.71 -12.51 15.84
C HIS A 6 -50.36 -12.52 16.59
N ARG A 7 -49.77 -13.71 16.80
CA ARG A 7 -48.44 -13.83 17.43
C ARG A 7 -47.30 -13.34 16.53
N LEU A 8 -47.43 -13.50 15.21
CA LEU A 8 -46.45 -12.99 14.25
C LEU A 8 -46.46 -11.45 14.15
N ARG A 9 -47.64 -10.80 14.19
CA ARG A 9 -47.72 -9.32 14.19
C ARG A 9 -47.06 -8.70 15.43
N GLY A 10 -47.44 -9.14 16.63
CA GLY A 10 -46.90 -8.57 17.88
C GLY A 10 -45.38 -8.75 18.07
N GLY A 11 -44.76 -9.72 17.41
CA GLY A 11 -43.30 -9.88 17.38
C GLY A 11 -42.60 -8.83 16.49
N VAL A 12 -43.18 -8.54 15.32
CA VAL A 12 -42.67 -7.52 14.38
C VAL A 12 -42.81 -6.12 14.97
N ASP A 13 -43.95 -5.81 15.58
CA ASP A 13 -44.18 -4.49 16.18
C ASP A 13 -43.20 -4.20 17.33
N ARG A 14 -42.90 -5.19 18.18
CA ARG A 14 -41.88 -5.04 19.24
C ARG A 14 -40.47 -4.82 18.67
N GLN A 15 -40.09 -5.52 17.61
CA GLN A 15 -38.80 -5.30 16.95
C GLN A 15 -38.72 -3.92 16.29
N ALA A 16 -39.79 -3.47 15.63
CA ALA A 16 -39.86 -2.13 15.04
C ALA A 16 -39.74 -1.04 16.12
N THR A 17 -40.46 -1.17 17.24
CA THR A 17 -40.40 -0.22 18.36
C THR A 17 -39.01 -0.17 19.00
N LEU A 18 -38.34 -1.32 19.20
CA LEU A 18 -36.96 -1.35 19.72
C LEU A 18 -35.95 -0.72 18.76
N LEU A 19 -36.10 -0.93 17.45
CA LEU A 19 -35.24 -0.29 16.44
C LEU A 19 -35.48 1.23 16.38
N LEU A 20 -36.74 1.67 16.45
CA LEU A 20 -37.09 3.09 16.50
C LEU A 20 -36.53 3.76 17.77
N ALA A 21 -36.77 3.18 18.94
CA ALA A 21 -36.24 3.68 20.21
C ALA A 21 -34.70 3.73 20.22
N GLY A 22 -34.03 2.68 19.73
CA GLY A 22 -32.57 2.66 19.59
C GLY A 22 -32.05 3.72 18.61
N SER A 23 -32.77 3.99 17.51
CA SER A 23 -32.41 5.04 16.55
C SER A 23 -32.60 6.45 17.11
N LEU A 24 -33.68 6.68 17.86
CA LEU A 24 -33.96 7.95 18.55
C LEU A 24 -32.95 8.23 19.67
N ALA A 25 -32.62 7.23 20.48
CA ALA A 25 -31.58 7.34 21.50
C ALA A 25 -30.21 7.62 20.88
N SER A 26 -29.88 6.94 19.77
CA SER A 26 -28.62 7.18 19.03
C SER A 26 -28.57 8.59 18.43
N ALA A 27 -29.69 9.10 17.91
CA ALA A 27 -29.81 10.46 17.40
C ALA A 27 -29.69 11.51 18.52
N ALA A 28 -30.33 11.28 19.67
CA ALA A 28 -30.25 12.17 20.83
C ALA A 28 -28.83 12.23 21.43
N VAL A 29 -28.16 11.07 21.57
CA VAL A 29 -26.75 11.01 22.00
C VAL A 29 -25.85 11.71 20.98
N LEU A 30 -26.04 11.49 19.68
CA LEU A 30 -25.25 12.17 18.65
C LEU A 30 -25.48 13.69 18.65
N ALA A 31 -26.71 14.16 18.85
CA ALA A 31 -27.02 15.58 18.99
C ALA A 31 -26.32 16.19 20.21
N ALA A 32 -26.43 15.55 21.38
CA ALA A 32 -25.75 15.99 22.61
C ALA A 32 -24.22 16.01 22.46
N VAL A 33 -23.63 14.98 21.83
CA VAL A 33 -22.19 14.94 21.53
C VAL A 33 -21.79 16.02 20.52
N THR A 34 -22.63 16.33 19.53
CA THR A 34 -22.36 17.41 18.55
C THR A 34 -22.33 18.78 19.22
N VAL A 35 -23.20 19.01 20.21
CA VAL A 35 -23.18 20.23 21.05
C VAL A 35 -21.90 20.32 21.90
N ALA A 36 -21.36 19.19 22.37
CA ALA A 36 -20.14 19.15 23.18
C ALA A 36 -18.85 19.24 22.33
N SER A 37 -18.79 18.55 21.19
CA SER A 37 -17.68 18.58 20.24
C SER A 37 -18.10 17.98 18.89
N MET A 38 -18.12 18.82 17.85
CA MET A 38 -18.42 18.39 16.49
C MET A 38 -17.39 17.39 15.95
N GLN A 39 -16.12 17.53 16.34
CA GLN A 39 -15.05 16.57 16.03
C GLN A 39 -15.32 15.18 16.65
N LEU A 40 -15.75 15.12 17.92
CA LEU A 40 -16.12 13.86 18.58
C LEU A 40 -17.37 13.22 17.93
N ALA A 41 -18.38 14.02 17.59
CA ALA A 41 -19.55 13.53 16.87
C ALA A 41 -19.17 12.93 15.50
N CYS A 42 -18.30 13.61 14.75
CA CYS A 42 -17.77 13.11 13.48
C CYS A 42 -16.99 11.80 13.66
N ALA A 43 -16.13 11.73 14.68
CA ALA A 43 -15.35 10.54 15.01
C ALA A 43 -16.25 9.32 15.29
N LEU A 44 -17.30 9.49 16.10
CA LEU A 44 -18.28 8.44 16.42
C LEU A 44 -19.08 8.02 15.18
N VAL A 45 -19.53 8.95 14.34
CA VAL A 45 -20.27 8.65 13.10
C VAL A 45 -19.41 7.87 12.10
N LEU A 46 -18.16 8.30 11.88
CA LEU A 46 -17.24 7.63 10.96
C LEU A 46 -16.89 6.22 11.45
N THR A 47 -16.55 6.08 12.73
CA THR A 47 -16.26 4.79 13.37
C THR A 47 -17.47 3.87 13.32
N GLY A 48 -18.65 4.35 13.72
CA GLY A 48 -19.90 3.59 13.67
C GLY A 48 -20.26 3.15 12.26
N THR A 49 -20.07 4.03 11.26
CA THR A 49 -20.27 3.71 9.84
C THR A 49 -19.36 2.57 9.38
N VAL A 50 -18.06 2.60 9.72
CA VAL A 50 -17.13 1.51 9.41
C VAL A 50 -17.58 0.19 10.04
N LEU A 51 -17.98 0.20 11.32
CA LEU A 51 -18.42 -1.01 12.03
C LEU A 51 -19.73 -1.58 11.48
N VAL A 52 -20.72 -0.72 11.17
CA VAL A 52 -21.98 -1.15 10.53
C VAL A 52 -21.71 -1.73 9.15
N LEU A 53 -20.93 -1.04 8.31
CA LEU A 53 -20.55 -1.55 6.99
C LEU A 53 -19.78 -2.87 7.08
N PHE A 54 -18.91 -3.05 8.08
CA PHE A 54 -18.17 -4.30 8.31
C PHE A 54 -19.07 -5.46 8.76
N ARG A 55 -20.07 -5.18 9.61
CA ARG A 55 -21.09 -6.18 9.98
C ARG A 55 -21.95 -6.59 8.79
N SER A 56 -22.31 -5.66 7.91
CA SER A 56 -23.13 -5.91 6.71
C SER A 56 -22.36 -6.56 5.56
N SER A 57 -21.11 -6.15 5.31
CA SER A 57 -20.26 -6.64 4.23
C SER A 57 -18.79 -6.47 4.61
N HIS A 58 -18.12 -7.60 4.85
CA HIS A 58 -16.71 -7.65 5.23
C HIS A 58 -15.80 -6.83 4.29
N THR A 59 -15.99 -7.00 2.97
CA THR A 59 -15.22 -6.24 1.96
C THR A 59 -15.50 -4.74 2.02
N THR A 60 -16.75 -4.34 2.28
CA THR A 60 -17.14 -2.93 2.28
C THR A 60 -16.66 -2.21 3.54
N GLY A 61 -16.80 -2.82 4.71
CA GLY A 61 -16.29 -2.26 5.96
C GLY A 61 -14.77 -2.09 5.97
N LEU A 62 -14.01 -3.05 5.41
CA LEU A 62 -12.56 -2.91 5.29
C LEU A 62 -12.15 -1.80 4.32
N ILE A 63 -12.85 -1.64 3.19
CA ILE A 63 -12.59 -0.52 2.28
C ILE A 63 -12.92 0.82 2.96
N ALA A 64 -14.01 0.89 3.75
CA ALA A 64 -14.34 2.07 4.53
C ALA A 64 -13.28 2.37 5.60
N LEU A 65 -12.73 1.34 6.27
CA LEU A 65 -11.62 1.48 7.23
C LEU A 65 -10.36 2.06 6.55
N TRP A 66 -9.98 1.54 5.39
CA TRP A 66 -8.82 2.06 4.65
C TRP A 66 -9.03 3.48 4.13
N VAL A 67 -10.24 3.83 3.71
CA VAL A 67 -10.58 5.22 3.32
C VAL A 67 -10.54 6.14 4.55
N LEU A 68 -11.03 5.71 5.71
CA LEU A 68 -10.98 6.47 6.96
C LEU A 68 -9.53 6.81 7.34
N TRP A 69 -8.61 5.84 7.29
CA TRP A 69 -7.18 6.06 7.52
C TRP A 69 -6.54 7.09 6.59
N LEU A 70 -7.02 7.23 5.36
CA LEU A 70 -6.47 8.15 4.36
C LEU A 70 -7.11 9.55 4.39
N VAL A 71 -8.31 9.68 4.94
CA VAL A 71 -9.12 10.92 4.83
C VAL A 71 -9.39 11.57 6.20
N ALA A 72 -9.34 10.83 7.31
CA ALA A 72 -9.53 11.41 8.66
C ALA A 72 -8.62 12.63 8.93
N PRO A 73 -7.33 12.66 8.56
CA PRO A 73 -6.48 13.82 8.85
C PRO A 73 -6.86 15.08 8.05
N SER A 74 -7.35 14.96 6.82
CA SER A 74 -7.87 16.13 6.09
C SER A 74 -9.20 16.63 6.66
N ILE A 75 -10.11 15.73 7.08
CA ILE A 75 -11.35 16.13 7.76
C ILE A 75 -11.01 16.85 9.07
N ARG A 76 -10.01 16.36 9.82
CA ARG A 76 -9.48 16.99 11.03
C ARG A 76 -9.03 18.42 10.78
N ARG A 77 -8.25 18.67 9.73
CA ARG A 77 -7.80 20.03 9.40
C ARG A 77 -8.93 20.97 9.01
N VAL A 78 -9.96 20.46 8.33
CA VAL A 78 -11.18 21.25 8.01
C VAL A 78 -11.97 21.61 9.27
N PHE A 79 -12.13 20.70 10.24
CA PHE A 79 -12.77 21.02 11.52
C PHE A 79 -11.93 21.96 12.40
N GLY A 80 -10.59 21.89 12.32
CA GLY A 80 -9.69 22.83 12.99
C GLY A 80 -9.88 24.29 12.55
N LEU A 81 -10.45 24.54 11.36
CA LEU A 81 -10.86 25.89 10.94
C LEU A 81 -12.12 26.43 11.63
N ILE A 82 -12.88 25.57 12.31
CA ILE A 82 -14.19 25.90 12.90
C ILE A 82 -14.06 25.93 14.43
N ASP A 83 -13.58 24.84 15.01
CA ASP A 83 -13.53 24.64 16.46
C ASP A 83 -12.15 24.99 17.07
N GLY A 84 -11.18 25.37 16.22
CA GLY A 84 -9.77 25.48 16.59
C GLY A 84 -9.04 24.12 16.57
N TYR A 85 -7.70 24.16 16.60
CA TYR A 85 -6.88 22.95 16.68
C TYR A 85 -6.71 22.53 18.14
N LEU A 86 -7.37 21.43 18.52
CA LEU A 86 -7.23 20.83 19.85
C LEU A 86 -5.90 20.06 19.96
N SER A 87 -5.23 20.17 21.11
CA SER A 87 -4.04 19.37 21.44
C SER A 87 -4.34 17.88 21.53
N ALA A 88 -5.53 17.53 22.03
CA ALA A 88 -6.06 16.16 22.11
C ALA A 88 -7.32 16.00 21.24
N ASP A 89 -7.13 15.95 19.92
CA ASP A 89 -8.20 15.88 18.92
C ASP A 89 -8.90 14.50 18.87
N PRO A 90 -10.22 14.39 19.17
CA PRO A 90 -10.92 13.11 19.17
C PRO A 90 -11.03 12.45 17.79
N LEU A 91 -11.02 13.23 16.72
CA LEU A 91 -11.12 12.72 15.35
C LEU A 91 -9.81 12.09 14.88
N ALA A 92 -8.67 12.49 15.46
CA ALA A 92 -7.41 11.77 15.28
C ALA A 92 -7.47 10.31 15.80
N LEU A 93 -8.31 10.02 16.81
CA LEU A 93 -8.47 8.67 17.36
C LEU A 93 -9.37 7.77 16.50
N ALA A 94 -10.24 8.34 15.64
CA ALA A 94 -11.25 7.58 14.89
C ALA A 94 -10.71 6.39 14.07
N PRO A 95 -9.58 6.51 13.31
CA PRO A 95 -9.05 5.37 12.56
C PRO A 95 -8.53 4.24 13.47
N PHE A 96 -7.93 4.58 14.61
CA PHE A 96 -7.42 3.62 15.59
C PHE A 96 -8.57 2.87 16.28
N VAL A 97 -9.60 3.59 16.73
CA VAL A 97 -10.80 2.99 17.37
C VAL A 97 -11.60 2.15 16.37
N ALA A 98 -11.77 2.62 15.13
CA ALA A 98 -12.39 1.83 14.07
C ALA A 98 -11.60 0.55 13.75
N THR A 99 -10.26 0.62 13.74
CA THR A 99 -9.39 -0.54 13.56
C THR A 99 -9.57 -1.55 14.70
N ALA A 100 -9.55 -1.10 15.95
CA ALA A 100 -9.76 -1.95 17.11
C ALA A 100 -11.15 -2.61 17.08
N GLY A 101 -12.22 -1.85 16.81
CA GLY A 101 -13.58 -2.41 16.71
C GLY A 101 -13.75 -3.41 15.56
N VAL A 102 -13.15 -3.15 14.40
CA VAL A 102 -13.12 -4.10 13.27
C VAL A 102 -12.33 -5.35 13.64
N ALA A 103 -11.19 -5.22 14.33
CA ALA A 103 -10.39 -6.36 14.80
C ALA A 103 -11.14 -7.22 15.82
N THR A 104 -11.86 -6.61 16.78
CA THR A 104 -12.73 -7.33 17.72
C THR A 104 -13.86 -8.10 17.00
N LEU A 105 -14.52 -7.46 16.03
CA LEU A 105 -15.56 -8.10 15.21
C LEU A 105 -14.99 -9.21 14.30
N ALA A 106 -13.74 -9.10 13.87
CA ALA A 106 -13.04 -10.15 13.11
C ALA A 106 -12.62 -11.30 14.01
N PHE A 107 -12.08 -11.02 15.20
CA PHE A 107 -11.66 -12.02 16.20
C PHE A 107 -12.83 -12.93 16.59
N ALA A 108 -14.01 -12.35 16.85
CA ALA A 108 -15.24 -13.07 17.18
C ALA A 108 -15.81 -13.95 16.04
N ARG A 109 -15.18 -13.96 14.85
CA ARG A 109 -15.63 -14.69 13.66
C ARG A 109 -14.57 -15.62 13.06
N VAL A 110 -13.36 -15.66 13.60
CA VAL A 110 -12.21 -16.29 12.93
C VAL A 110 -11.36 -17.08 13.93
N ASP A 111 -11.29 -18.40 13.71
CA ASP A 111 -10.39 -19.28 14.44
C ASP A 111 -8.93 -18.99 14.05
N LEU A 112 -8.22 -18.27 14.92
CA LEU A 112 -6.80 -18.01 14.73
C LEU A 112 -6.00 -19.32 14.85
N SER A 113 -5.01 -19.52 13.98
CA SER A 113 -4.08 -20.66 14.15
C SER A 113 -3.15 -20.43 15.35
N ARG A 114 -2.53 -21.51 15.86
CA ARG A 114 -1.51 -21.41 16.93
C ARG A 114 -0.37 -20.46 16.54
N ARG A 115 0.01 -20.44 15.25
CA ARG A 115 1.04 -19.55 14.70
C ARG A 115 0.62 -18.08 14.77
N VAL A 116 -0.62 -17.76 14.41
CA VAL A 116 -1.16 -16.39 14.51
C VAL A 116 -1.26 -15.95 15.96
N ARG A 117 -1.77 -16.79 16.87
CA ARG A 117 -1.79 -16.49 18.30
C ARG A 117 -0.40 -16.22 18.87
N ALA A 118 0.63 -16.97 18.44
CA ALA A 118 2.01 -16.74 18.87
C ALA A 118 2.57 -15.41 18.36
N VAL A 119 2.38 -15.07 17.08
CA VAL A 119 2.84 -13.78 16.51
C VAL A 119 2.12 -12.60 17.15
N LEU A 120 0.79 -12.67 17.27
CA LEU A 120 -0.02 -11.64 17.91
C LEU A 120 0.32 -11.48 19.39
N GLY A 121 0.44 -12.59 20.12
CA GLY A 121 0.79 -12.61 21.54
C GLY A 121 2.20 -12.06 21.80
N ALA A 122 3.19 -12.40 20.97
CA ALA A 122 4.54 -11.83 21.07
C ALA A 122 4.54 -10.32 20.81
N ALA A 123 3.88 -9.85 19.76
CA ALA A 123 3.79 -8.41 19.47
C ALA A 123 3.07 -7.63 20.59
N LEU A 124 1.93 -8.14 21.09
CA LEU A 124 1.19 -7.50 22.19
C LEU A 124 1.96 -7.55 23.52
N LEU A 125 2.65 -8.66 23.83
CA LEU A 125 3.51 -8.74 25.01
C LEU A 125 4.69 -7.76 24.91
N GLY A 126 5.29 -7.62 23.73
CA GLY A 126 6.36 -6.65 23.50
C GLY A 126 5.92 -5.21 23.72
N LEU A 127 4.70 -4.84 23.31
CA LEU A 127 4.08 -3.56 23.65
C LEU A 127 3.79 -3.43 25.16
N ALA A 128 3.28 -4.50 25.79
CA ALA A 128 2.95 -4.51 27.21
C ALA A 128 4.19 -4.32 28.12
N LEU A 129 5.38 -4.78 27.71
CA LEU A 129 6.62 -4.55 28.44
C LEU A 129 7.00 -3.07 28.55
N GLY A 130 6.60 -2.22 27.60
CA GLY A 130 6.80 -0.77 27.66
C GLY A 130 5.76 -0.02 28.50
N VAL A 131 4.69 -0.68 28.96
CA VAL A 131 3.61 -0.01 29.72
C VAL A 131 4.02 0.42 31.13
N PRO A 132 4.76 -0.38 31.95
CA PRO A 132 5.13 0.03 33.31
C PRO A 132 5.90 1.36 33.37
N ALA A 133 6.85 1.58 32.45
CA ALA A 133 7.60 2.83 32.38
C ALA A 133 6.80 3.99 31.76
N ALA A 134 5.63 3.73 31.17
CA ALA A 134 4.71 4.75 30.67
C ALA A 134 3.72 5.27 31.73
N VAL A 135 3.64 4.63 32.90
CA VAL A 135 2.69 4.99 33.98
C VAL A 135 2.93 6.40 34.53
N SER A 136 4.18 6.88 34.49
CA SER A 136 4.55 8.25 34.87
C SER A 136 3.99 9.32 33.93
N GLU A 137 3.70 8.98 32.68
CA GLU A 137 3.30 9.89 31.61
C GLU A 137 2.08 9.33 30.86
N PRO A 138 0.96 9.11 31.57
CA PRO A 138 -0.10 8.19 31.14
C PRO A 138 -0.86 8.66 29.89
N ARG A 139 -0.86 9.97 29.60
CA ARG A 139 -1.46 10.54 28.38
C ARG A 139 -0.71 10.07 27.13
N SER A 140 0.61 10.24 27.12
CA SER A 140 1.49 9.77 26.03
C SER A 140 1.46 8.25 25.91
N GLY A 141 1.49 7.53 27.03
CA GLY A 141 1.45 6.08 27.09
C GLY A 141 0.15 5.48 26.55
N LEU A 142 -1.00 6.03 26.95
CA LEU A 142 -2.30 5.58 26.45
C LEU A 142 -2.48 5.85 24.95
N PHE A 143 -2.02 7.02 24.47
CA PHE A 143 -2.05 7.34 23.05
C PHE A 143 -1.18 6.37 22.23
N ALA A 144 0.06 6.14 22.65
CA ALA A 144 0.96 5.19 22.00
C ALA A 144 0.42 3.74 22.06
N LEU A 145 -0.16 3.32 23.18
CA LEU A 145 -0.81 2.02 23.31
C LEU A 145 -2.01 1.86 22.36
N ALA A 146 -2.86 2.88 22.24
CA ALA A 146 -3.94 2.88 21.26
C ALA A 146 -3.40 2.82 19.82
N ALA A 147 -2.33 3.55 19.52
CA ALA A 147 -1.75 3.64 18.19
C ALA A 147 -1.04 2.35 17.74
N TYR A 148 -0.02 1.90 18.48
CA TYR A 148 0.70 0.66 18.17
C TYR A 148 -0.18 -0.58 18.41
N GLY A 149 -1.04 -0.57 19.43
CA GLY A 149 -1.92 -1.69 19.74
C GLY A 149 -2.96 -1.93 18.65
N SER A 150 -3.66 -0.87 18.18
CA SER A 150 -4.60 -1.03 17.06
C SER A 150 -3.89 -1.37 15.74
N ALA A 151 -2.66 -0.89 15.52
CA ALA A 151 -1.82 -1.34 14.42
C ALA A 151 -1.55 -2.86 14.52
N VAL A 152 -1.08 -3.38 15.66
CA VAL A 152 -0.87 -4.83 15.88
C VAL A 152 -2.16 -5.64 15.71
N LEU A 153 -3.31 -5.12 16.13
CA LEU A 153 -4.61 -5.76 15.92
C LEU A 153 -4.98 -5.95 14.43
N CYS A 154 -4.38 -5.21 13.50
CA CYS A 154 -4.53 -5.48 12.07
C CYS A 154 -4.07 -6.88 11.64
N VAL A 155 -3.24 -7.58 12.43
CA VAL A 155 -2.94 -9.01 12.19
C VAL A 155 -4.22 -9.85 12.12
N VAL A 156 -5.17 -9.61 13.02
CA VAL A 156 -6.46 -10.31 13.05
C VAL A 156 -7.32 -9.91 11.85
N VAL A 157 -7.32 -8.62 11.50
CA VAL A 157 -8.06 -8.08 10.35
C VAL A 157 -7.56 -8.68 9.04
N GLY A 158 -6.23 -8.73 8.84
CA GLY A 158 -5.60 -9.35 7.68
C GLY A 158 -5.87 -10.84 7.61
N TYR A 159 -5.67 -11.58 8.71
CA TYR A 159 -5.91 -13.01 8.75
C TYR A 159 -7.38 -13.35 8.46
N GLY A 160 -8.33 -12.63 9.06
CA GLY A 160 -9.77 -12.81 8.84
C GLY A 160 -10.24 -12.53 7.42
N GLU A 161 -9.66 -11.55 6.73
CA GLU A 161 -9.91 -11.33 5.30
C GLU A 161 -9.29 -12.41 4.40
N GLY A 162 -8.32 -13.17 4.90
CA GLY A 162 -7.92 -14.42 4.27
C GLY A 162 -9.01 -15.48 4.41
N SER A 163 -9.44 -15.75 5.64
CA SER A 163 -10.36 -16.84 5.97
C SER A 163 -11.79 -16.67 5.41
N ALA A 164 -12.24 -15.45 5.14
CA ALA A 164 -13.57 -15.21 4.59
C ALA A 164 -13.65 -15.56 3.07
N SER A 165 -14.53 -16.52 2.73
CA SER A 165 -14.74 -16.98 1.35
C SER A 165 -15.06 -15.85 0.37
N GLY A 166 -14.12 -15.57 -0.53
CA GLY A 166 -14.30 -14.63 -1.64
C GLY A 166 -13.80 -13.20 -1.39
N SER A 167 -13.26 -12.86 -0.21
CA SER A 167 -12.66 -11.54 0.01
C SER A 167 -11.27 -11.43 -0.62
N GLY A 168 -11.24 -10.95 -1.86
CA GLY A 168 -10.01 -10.49 -2.50
C GLY A 168 -9.45 -9.24 -1.82
N PHE A 169 -8.13 -9.24 -1.60
CA PHE A 169 -7.23 -8.21 -1.05
C PHE A 169 -7.83 -6.78 -0.99
N THR A 170 -8.45 -6.42 0.14
CA THR A 170 -9.21 -5.15 0.26
C THR A 170 -8.31 -3.92 0.29
N LEU A 171 -7.18 -3.97 1.01
CA LEU A 171 -6.22 -2.86 1.09
C LEU A 171 -5.73 -2.47 -0.31
N ARG A 172 -5.38 -3.46 -1.15
CA ARG A 172 -5.02 -3.23 -2.56
C ARG A 172 -6.15 -2.57 -3.36
N ARG A 173 -7.41 -2.97 -3.14
CA ARG A 173 -8.59 -2.37 -3.81
C ARG A 173 -8.81 -0.92 -3.36
N ALA A 174 -8.69 -0.64 -2.05
CA ALA A 174 -8.82 0.69 -1.49
C ALA A 174 -7.73 1.63 -2.04
N LEU A 175 -6.46 1.21 -2.01
CA LEU A 175 -5.34 1.97 -2.58
C LEU A 175 -5.48 2.20 -4.09
N PHE A 176 -6.05 1.25 -4.86
CA PHE A 176 -6.29 1.46 -6.29
C PHE A 176 -7.25 2.61 -6.61
N VAL A 177 -8.13 3.00 -5.68
CA VAL A 177 -9.10 4.09 -5.90
C VAL A 177 -8.74 5.34 -5.09
N ALA A 178 -8.31 5.19 -3.85
CA ALA A 178 -7.99 6.32 -2.96
C ALA A 178 -6.62 6.94 -3.27
N ALA A 179 -5.57 6.15 -3.49
CA ALA A 179 -4.21 6.69 -3.67
C ALA A 179 -4.08 7.64 -4.89
N PRO A 180 -4.77 7.44 -6.04
CA PRO A 180 -4.81 8.43 -7.11
C PRO A 180 -5.44 9.77 -6.69
N LEU A 181 -6.49 9.75 -5.86
CA LEU A 181 -7.17 10.96 -5.40
C LEU A 181 -6.27 11.74 -4.43
N VAL A 182 -5.62 11.02 -3.51
CA VAL A 182 -4.59 11.57 -2.61
C VAL A 182 -3.41 12.11 -3.41
N ALA A 183 -2.90 11.39 -4.42
CA ALA A 183 -1.82 11.88 -5.28
C ALA A 183 -2.20 13.17 -6.05
N VAL A 184 -3.42 13.25 -6.61
CA VAL A 184 -3.92 14.47 -7.24
C VAL A 184 -3.99 15.62 -6.24
N TYR A 185 -4.57 15.42 -5.06
CA TYR A 185 -4.67 16.50 -4.07
C TYR A 185 -3.30 16.99 -3.61
N GLY A 186 -2.35 16.08 -3.36
CA GLY A 186 -0.97 16.44 -3.03
C GLY A 186 -0.24 17.19 -4.15
N ILE A 187 -0.42 16.81 -5.41
CA ILE A 187 0.13 17.57 -6.56
C ILE A 187 -0.51 18.97 -6.64
N LEU A 188 -1.82 19.10 -6.36
CA LEU A 188 -2.49 20.39 -6.33
C LEU A 188 -1.97 21.28 -5.18
N GLN A 189 -1.73 20.74 -3.99
CA GLN A 189 -1.09 21.47 -2.87
C GLN A 189 0.29 22.04 -3.24
N TYR A 190 1.03 21.37 -4.14
CA TYR A 190 2.35 21.83 -4.56
C TYR A 190 2.29 23.04 -5.50
N PHE A 191 1.41 22.98 -6.50
CA PHE A 191 1.37 23.95 -7.59
C PHE A 191 0.41 25.11 -7.36
N LEU A 192 -0.70 24.89 -6.64
CA LEU A 192 -1.69 25.92 -6.31
C LEU A 192 -1.36 26.57 -4.96
N PRO A 193 -1.94 27.76 -4.66
CA PRO A 193 -1.94 28.28 -3.30
C PRO A 193 -2.49 27.27 -2.30
N LEU A 194 -1.94 27.26 -1.10
CA LEU A 194 -2.45 26.40 -0.04
C LEU A 194 -3.90 26.74 0.28
N THR A 195 -4.66 25.72 0.63
CA THR A 195 -6.02 25.88 1.13
C THR A 195 -5.97 26.31 2.58
N GLU A 196 -6.92 27.14 3.02
CA GLU A 196 -6.92 27.72 4.38
C GLU A 196 -6.73 26.70 5.51
N TRP A 197 -7.31 25.50 5.39
CA TRP A 197 -7.19 24.44 6.41
C TRP A 197 -5.81 23.78 6.45
N ASP A 198 -5.09 23.78 5.33
CA ASP A 198 -3.71 23.28 5.27
C ASP A 198 -2.75 24.39 5.74
N GLU A 199 -2.98 25.65 5.35
CA GLU A 199 -2.20 26.82 5.79
C GLU A 199 -2.31 27.07 7.30
N ARG A 200 -3.52 27.20 7.85
CA ARG A 200 -3.70 27.44 9.30
C ARG A 200 -3.16 26.28 10.14
N TRP A 201 -3.30 25.05 9.67
CA TRP A 201 -2.73 23.88 10.32
C TRP A 201 -1.19 23.94 10.37
N LEU A 202 -0.53 24.30 9.27
CA LEU A 202 0.92 24.46 9.25
C LEU A 202 1.38 25.56 10.23
N THR A 203 0.69 26.70 10.28
CA THR A 203 1.01 27.79 11.22
C THR A 203 0.72 27.45 12.69
N THR A 204 -0.14 26.46 12.96
CA THR A 204 -0.52 26.09 14.35
C THR A 204 0.31 24.92 14.90
N VAL A 205 0.78 24.01 14.06
CA VAL A 205 1.49 22.78 14.51
C VAL A 205 3.02 22.93 14.45
N ASP A 206 3.52 24.10 14.02
CA ASP A 206 4.94 24.49 13.97
C ASP A 206 5.87 23.40 13.42
N LEU A 207 5.51 22.87 12.25
CA LEU A 207 6.22 21.77 11.61
C LEU A 207 7.37 22.29 10.75
N GLY A 208 8.44 22.78 11.40
CA GLY A 208 9.65 23.31 10.74
C GLY A 208 10.31 22.38 9.71
N SER A 209 9.99 21.09 9.68
CA SER A 209 10.47 20.10 8.71
C SER A 209 9.63 19.93 7.43
N ILE A 210 8.55 20.71 7.25
CA ILE A 210 7.68 20.65 6.06
C ILE A 210 8.14 21.54 4.90
N GLY A 211 9.06 22.48 5.13
CA GLY A 211 9.65 23.30 4.05
C GLY A 211 10.20 22.44 2.90
N ALA A 212 9.87 22.80 1.66
CA ALA A 212 10.53 22.20 0.50
C ALA A 212 11.95 22.76 0.32
N PRO A 213 12.82 22.10 -0.46
CA PRO A 213 14.09 22.66 -0.88
C PRO A 213 13.95 23.89 -1.81
N GLU A 214 12.77 24.07 -2.41
CA GLU A 214 12.42 25.20 -3.28
C GLU A 214 11.81 26.34 -2.44
N GLU A 215 12.34 27.55 -2.59
CA GLU A 215 11.87 28.75 -1.88
C GLU A 215 10.36 28.95 -2.04
N GLY A 216 9.66 29.15 -0.91
CA GLY A 216 8.21 29.35 -0.88
C GLY A 216 7.35 28.13 -1.22
N ARG A 217 7.93 26.92 -1.33
CA ARG A 217 7.17 25.66 -1.54
C ARG A 217 7.18 24.78 -0.28
N ILE A 218 6.23 23.85 -0.21
CA ILE A 218 6.12 22.85 0.86
C ILE A 218 6.30 21.43 0.33
N ARG A 219 6.81 20.54 1.17
CA ARG A 219 6.80 19.09 0.92
C ARG A 219 5.37 18.59 1.02
N ILE A 220 4.87 17.91 -0.01
CA ILE A 220 3.45 17.55 -0.04
C ILE A 220 3.12 16.49 1.02
N PHE A 221 1.99 16.67 1.71
CA PHE A 221 1.44 15.72 2.69
C PHE A 221 0.01 15.26 2.33
N SER A 222 -0.62 15.88 1.34
CA SER A 222 -1.97 15.59 0.86
C SER A 222 -2.96 15.50 2.02
N THR A 223 -3.78 14.44 2.10
CA THR A 223 -4.82 14.27 3.11
C THR A 223 -4.30 13.65 4.42
N LEU A 224 -2.97 13.49 4.54
CA LEU A 224 -2.30 12.81 5.65
C LEU A 224 -1.55 13.80 6.54
N ASN A 225 -1.06 13.34 7.70
CA ASN A 225 -0.40 14.17 8.71
C ASN A 225 1.06 14.53 8.41
N SER A 226 1.72 13.87 7.46
CA SER A 226 3.12 14.17 7.11
C SER A 226 3.48 13.73 5.69
N PRO A 227 4.53 14.32 5.08
CA PRO A 227 5.09 13.82 3.83
C PRO A 227 5.56 12.37 3.91
N GLY A 228 6.15 11.96 5.05
CA GLY A 228 6.61 10.58 5.30
C GLY A 228 5.47 9.56 5.23
N THR A 229 4.36 9.85 5.90
CA THR A 229 3.16 9.02 5.88
C THR A 229 2.55 8.94 4.47
N LEU A 230 2.50 10.06 3.74
CA LEU A 230 2.04 10.08 2.35
C LEU A 230 2.94 9.23 1.46
N ALA A 231 4.26 9.38 1.58
CA ALA A 231 5.22 8.63 0.78
C ALA A 231 5.09 7.11 0.98
N ALA A 232 4.86 6.66 2.22
CA ALA A 232 4.57 5.25 2.53
C ALA A 232 3.33 4.72 1.77
N VAL A 233 2.22 5.48 1.79
CA VAL A 233 0.97 5.14 1.11
C VAL A 233 1.16 5.10 -0.42
N LEU A 234 1.82 6.11 -0.98
CA LEU A 234 2.04 6.22 -2.43
C LEU A 234 2.99 5.12 -2.93
N ALA A 235 4.08 4.84 -2.22
CA ALA A 235 5.01 3.75 -2.56
C ALA A 235 4.32 2.39 -2.52
N LEU A 236 3.51 2.09 -1.49
CA LEU A 236 2.79 0.81 -1.40
C LEU A 236 1.73 0.68 -2.50
N ALA A 237 1.01 1.76 -2.81
CA ALA A 237 0.06 1.79 -3.92
C ALA A 237 0.76 1.58 -5.27
N ALA A 238 1.89 2.25 -5.52
CA ALA A 238 2.70 2.10 -6.72
C ALA A 238 3.20 0.66 -6.88
N LEU A 239 3.71 0.06 -5.80
CA LEU A 239 4.14 -1.34 -5.76
C LEU A 239 3.01 -2.32 -6.09
N PHE A 240 1.78 -2.06 -5.62
CA PHE A 240 0.61 -2.88 -5.97
C PHE A 240 0.13 -2.69 -7.42
N VAL A 241 0.32 -1.51 -8.02
CA VAL A 241 0.16 -1.29 -9.46
C VAL A 241 1.18 -2.13 -10.24
N VAL A 242 2.46 -2.04 -9.88
CA VAL A 242 3.57 -2.77 -10.52
C VAL A 242 3.38 -4.29 -10.44
N ALA A 243 3.00 -4.80 -9.27
CA ALA A 243 2.85 -6.24 -9.04
C ALA A 243 1.66 -6.88 -9.78
N SER A 244 0.74 -6.07 -10.33
CA SER A 244 -0.42 -6.57 -11.07
C SER A 244 -0.03 -7.22 -12.40
N ARG A 245 -0.57 -8.42 -12.68
CA ARG A 245 -0.28 -9.19 -13.93
C ARG A 245 -0.50 -8.47 -15.28
N ARG A 246 -1.30 -7.41 -15.34
CA ARG A 246 -1.60 -6.67 -16.58
C ARG A 246 -1.49 -5.15 -16.37
N LEU A 247 -0.62 -4.51 -17.14
CA LEU A 247 -0.52 -3.06 -17.23
C LEU A 247 -1.51 -2.57 -18.30
N SER A 248 -2.58 -1.92 -17.85
CA SER A 248 -3.45 -1.14 -18.74
C SER A 248 -2.93 0.29 -18.83
N LEU A 249 -3.34 1.05 -19.86
CA LEU A 249 -3.02 2.48 -19.97
C LEU A 249 -3.44 3.26 -18.70
N VAL A 250 -4.58 2.89 -18.09
CA VAL A 250 -5.05 3.47 -16.83
C VAL A 250 -4.08 3.18 -15.67
N ARG A 251 -3.52 1.97 -15.59
CA ARG A 251 -2.52 1.62 -14.57
C ARG A 251 -1.18 2.30 -14.80
N ALA A 252 -0.77 2.47 -16.06
CA ALA A 252 0.43 3.24 -16.40
C ALA A 252 0.28 4.72 -16.01
N ALA A 253 -0.84 5.36 -16.38
CA ALA A 253 -1.16 6.74 -16.01
C ALA A 253 -1.28 6.90 -14.48
N MET A 254 -1.89 5.93 -13.79
CA MET A 254 -1.93 5.87 -12.33
C MET A 254 -0.52 5.79 -11.73
N LEU A 255 0.37 4.95 -12.26
CA LEU A 255 1.73 4.85 -11.73
C LEU A 255 2.50 6.17 -11.90
N VAL A 256 2.44 6.79 -13.09
CA VAL A 256 3.06 8.11 -13.33
C VAL A 256 2.56 9.13 -12.30
N LEU A 257 1.24 9.22 -12.11
CA LEU A 257 0.61 10.10 -11.12
C LEU A 257 1.10 9.82 -9.68
N LEU A 258 1.13 8.55 -9.26
CA LEU A 258 1.60 8.16 -7.93
C LEU A 258 3.09 8.49 -7.73
N MET A 259 3.92 8.26 -8.75
CA MET A 259 5.35 8.49 -8.68
C MET A 259 5.70 9.99 -8.71
N THR A 260 4.98 10.79 -9.50
CA THR A 260 5.10 12.27 -9.45
C THR A 260 4.77 12.79 -8.06
N ALA A 261 3.66 12.36 -7.46
CA ALA A 261 3.33 12.73 -6.09
C ALA A 261 4.38 12.22 -5.08
N LEU A 262 4.89 10.99 -5.25
CA LEU A 262 5.92 10.43 -4.38
C LEU A 262 7.21 11.27 -4.41
N SER A 263 7.65 11.72 -5.59
CA SER A 263 8.81 12.62 -5.74
C SER A 263 8.61 13.95 -5.01
N LEU A 264 7.44 14.57 -5.12
CA LEU A 264 7.11 15.85 -4.45
C LEU A 264 7.00 15.75 -2.91
N THR A 265 7.02 14.55 -2.32
CA THR A 265 7.16 14.40 -0.85
C THR A 265 8.59 14.68 -0.36
N TYR A 266 9.58 14.58 -1.25
CA TYR A 266 11.02 14.59 -0.97
C TYR A 266 11.46 13.54 0.09
N VAL A 267 10.73 12.43 0.25
CA VAL A 267 11.05 11.37 1.23
C VAL A 267 11.97 10.31 0.60
N ARG A 268 13.30 10.52 0.73
CA ARG A 268 14.35 9.60 0.23
C ARG A 268 14.11 8.13 0.64
N SER A 269 13.77 7.88 1.91
CA SER A 269 13.55 6.52 2.45
C SER A 269 12.38 5.77 1.80
N ALA A 270 11.38 6.46 1.25
CA ALA A 270 10.25 5.83 0.56
C ALA A 270 10.61 5.35 -0.86
N LEU A 271 11.53 6.04 -1.54
CA LEU A 271 12.08 5.55 -2.81
C LEU A 271 12.97 4.32 -2.59
N VAL A 272 13.83 4.34 -1.57
CA VAL A 272 14.63 3.17 -1.17
C VAL A 272 13.74 2.00 -0.75
N GLY A 273 12.69 2.27 0.04
CA GLY A 273 11.65 1.30 0.38
C GLY A 273 10.97 0.70 -0.85
N LEU A 274 10.58 1.53 -1.82
CA LEU A 274 10.00 1.06 -3.09
C LEU A 274 10.97 0.16 -3.86
N VAL A 275 12.25 0.53 -3.98
CA VAL A 275 13.29 -0.32 -4.60
C VAL A 275 13.42 -1.66 -3.85
N GLY A 276 13.48 -1.65 -2.52
CA GLY A 276 13.47 -2.86 -1.70
C GLY A 276 12.25 -3.74 -1.95
N GLY A 277 11.06 -3.14 -2.05
CA GLY A 277 9.82 -3.84 -2.41
C GLY A 277 9.84 -4.44 -3.82
N LEU A 278 10.41 -3.74 -4.80
CA LEU A 278 10.59 -4.23 -6.17
C LEU A 278 11.60 -5.39 -6.25
N LEU A 279 12.69 -5.33 -5.48
CA LEU A 279 13.63 -6.45 -5.31
C LEU A 279 12.95 -7.65 -4.64
N GLY A 280 12.18 -7.42 -3.57
CA GLY A 280 11.37 -8.45 -2.91
C GLY A 280 10.37 -9.11 -3.87
N LEU A 281 9.73 -8.33 -4.75
CA LEU A 281 8.84 -8.83 -5.80
C LEU A 281 9.61 -9.64 -6.86
N ALA A 282 10.79 -9.18 -7.29
CA ALA A 282 11.63 -9.89 -8.25
C ALA A 282 12.09 -11.24 -7.69
N LEU A 283 12.56 -11.28 -6.44
CA LEU A 283 12.96 -12.50 -5.72
C LEU A 283 11.77 -13.46 -5.57
N ALA A 284 10.63 -12.98 -5.05
CA ALA A 284 9.44 -13.80 -4.83
C ALA A 284 8.85 -14.37 -6.13
N THR A 285 8.99 -13.66 -7.25
CA THR A 285 8.52 -14.11 -8.58
C THR A 285 9.57 -14.87 -9.40
N ARG A 286 10.79 -15.05 -8.86
CA ARG A 286 11.97 -15.61 -9.56
C ARG A 286 12.25 -14.89 -10.89
N GLY A 287 12.41 -13.57 -10.85
CA GLY A 287 12.74 -12.74 -12.01
C GLY A 287 11.61 -12.55 -13.03
N ARG A 288 10.49 -13.28 -12.93
CA ARG A 288 9.36 -13.16 -13.90
C ARG A 288 8.65 -11.80 -13.88
N ALA A 289 8.83 -11.00 -12.82
CA ALA A 289 8.41 -9.61 -12.78
C ALA A 289 9.43 -8.64 -13.42
N GLY A 290 10.68 -9.07 -13.65
CA GLY A 290 11.82 -8.22 -14.03
C GLY A 290 11.55 -7.33 -15.23
N ALA A 291 11.03 -7.88 -16.34
CA ALA A 291 10.69 -7.08 -17.51
C ALA A 291 9.60 -6.02 -17.24
N ARG A 292 8.65 -6.28 -16.32
CA ARG A 292 7.64 -5.29 -15.92
C ARG A 292 8.27 -4.22 -15.02
N ILE A 293 9.09 -4.64 -14.05
CA ILE A 293 9.82 -3.74 -13.16
C ILE A 293 10.70 -2.79 -13.99
N ALA A 294 11.48 -3.32 -14.95
CA ALA A 294 12.31 -2.52 -15.85
C ALA A 294 11.51 -1.53 -16.69
N VAL A 295 10.43 -1.98 -17.36
CA VAL A 295 9.55 -1.09 -18.14
C VAL A 295 8.95 0.02 -17.28
N LEU A 296 8.59 -0.27 -16.03
CA LEU A 296 7.97 0.70 -15.12
C LEU A 296 9.02 1.64 -14.49
N LEU A 297 10.23 1.17 -14.24
CA LEU A 297 11.37 1.99 -13.86
C LEU A 297 11.66 3.01 -14.97
N VAL A 298 11.81 2.55 -16.22
CA VAL A 298 12.00 3.42 -17.40
C VAL A 298 10.84 4.39 -17.58
N ALA A 299 9.59 3.91 -17.50
CA ALA A 299 8.39 4.76 -17.63
C ALA A 299 8.20 5.77 -16.49
N THR A 300 8.97 5.67 -15.40
CA THR A 300 8.97 6.63 -14.29
C THR A 300 10.18 7.57 -14.36
N VAL A 301 11.37 7.01 -14.57
CA VAL A 301 12.64 7.76 -14.63
C VAL A 301 12.69 8.66 -15.86
N VAL A 302 12.26 8.19 -17.04
CA VAL A 302 12.31 9.00 -18.27
C VAL A 302 11.47 10.28 -18.17
N PRO A 303 10.20 10.26 -17.71
CA PRO A 303 9.46 11.51 -17.48
C PRO A 303 10.10 12.45 -16.46
N VAL A 304 10.75 11.94 -15.41
CA VAL A 304 11.45 12.76 -14.41
C VAL A 304 12.68 13.43 -15.02
N LEU A 305 13.50 12.69 -15.78
CA LEU A 305 14.67 13.25 -16.48
C LEU A 305 14.29 14.23 -17.61
N LEU A 306 13.16 14.00 -18.28
CA LEU A 306 12.62 14.97 -19.25
C LEU A 306 12.11 16.23 -18.56
N LEU A 307 11.53 16.11 -17.36
CA LEU A 307 11.06 17.25 -16.57
C LEU A 307 12.23 18.06 -15.99
N SER A 308 13.33 17.41 -15.57
CA SER A 308 14.54 18.10 -15.06
C SER A 308 15.26 18.94 -16.11
N ALA A 309 15.12 18.60 -17.38
CA ALA A 309 15.63 19.42 -18.48
C ALA A 309 14.85 20.73 -18.70
N VAL A 310 13.63 20.87 -18.14
CA VAL A 310 12.71 22.00 -18.43
C VAL A 310 12.11 22.68 -17.20
N SER A 311 12.38 22.20 -15.98
CA SER A 311 11.74 22.68 -14.74
C SER A 311 12.69 22.60 -13.54
N PRO A 312 12.78 23.66 -12.70
CA PRO A 312 13.50 23.63 -11.43
C PRO A 312 13.04 22.48 -10.51
N THR A 313 11.74 22.21 -10.47
CA THR A 313 11.18 21.08 -9.70
C THR A 313 11.69 19.72 -10.22
N GLY A 314 11.93 19.59 -11.52
CA GLY A 314 12.56 18.40 -12.08
C GLY A 314 14.03 18.29 -11.68
N GLN A 315 14.77 19.40 -11.67
CA GLN A 315 16.16 19.46 -11.21
C GLN A 315 16.25 19.06 -9.72
N ALA A 316 15.44 19.68 -8.86
CA ALA A 316 15.35 19.34 -7.44
C ALA A 316 15.01 17.87 -7.16
N ILE A 317 14.28 17.18 -8.06
CA ILE A 317 14.07 15.73 -7.97
C ILE A 317 15.32 14.94 -8.38
N VAL A 318 16.03 15.36 -9.43
CA VAL A 318 17.26 14.70 -9.91
C VAL A 318 18.42 14.91 -8.94
N ASP A 319 18.61 16.11 -8.40
CA ASP A 319 19.68 16.44 -7.43
C ASP A 319 19.55 15.61 -6.14
N ARG A 320 18.31 15.22 -5.79
CA ARG A 320 18.01 14.31 -4.67
C ARG A 320 18.21 12.83 -5.01
N VAL A 321 18.23 12.48 -6.31
CA VAL A 321 18.62 11.14 -6.78
C VAL A 321 20.16 11.03 -6.87
N THR A 322 20.85 12.08 -7.32
CA THR A 322 22.32 12.10 -7.41
C THR A 322 22.99 12.13 -6.04
N THR A 323 22.40 12.76 -5.01
CA THR A 323 22.93 12.71 -3.62
C THR A 323 22.95 11.30 -3.02
N PHE A 324 22.24 10.31 -3.57
CA PHE A 324 22.43 8.91 -3.14
C PHE A 324 23.79 8.32 -3.58
N GLY A 325 24.45 8.92 -4.58
CA GLY A 325 25.79 8.54 -5.02
C GLY A 325 26.93 9.14 -4.17
N SER A 326 26.67 10.27 -3.50
CA SER A 326 27.65 11.02 -2.69
C SER A 326 27.39 10.84 -1.18
N LEU A 327 27.23 9.60 -0.74
CA LEU A 327 26.95 9.26 0.68
C LEU A 327 28.08 9.63 1.65
N GLN A 328 29.28 9.94 1.14
CA GLN A 328 30.47 10.30 1.93
C GLN A 328 30.58 11.80 2.24
N ASP A 329 29.79 12.65 1.58
CA ASP A 329 29.83 14.12 1.72
C ASP A 329 28.50 14.72 2.26
N ASP A 330 27.51 13.88 2.57
CA ASP A 330 26.20 14.32 3.06
C ASP A 330 26.20 14.38 4.59
N ALA A 331 26.34 15.59 5.16
CA ALA A 331 26.28 15.82 6.62
C ALA A 331 24.98 15.27 7.27
N SER A 332 23.89 15.08 6.51
CA SER A 332 22.68 14.43 7.02
C SER A 332 22.79 12.90 7.11
N ALA A 333 23.75 12.27 6.43
CA ALA A 333 24.08 10.86 6.62
C ALA A 333 24.87 10.64 7.91
N ASP A 334 25.87 11.48 8.19
CA ASP A 334 26.67 11.39 9.43
C ASP A 334 25.82 11.65 10.67
N ALA A 335 24.98 12.69 10.66
CA ALA A 335 24.02 12.94 11.74
C ALA A 335 23.10 11.73 12.01
N ARG A 336 22.75 10.97 10.97
CA ARG A 336 21.92 9.74 11.07
C ARG A 336 22.69 8.51 11.52
N LEU A 337 24.01 8.51 11.43
CA LEU A 337 24.88 7.48 12.01
C LEU A 337 25.23 7.81 13.46
N ALA A 338 25.30 9.09 13.84
CA ALA A 338 25.47 9.54 15.22
C ALA A 338 24.26 9.18 16.11
N THR A 339 23.01 9.42 15.68
CA THR A 339 21.83 9.15 16.53
C THR A 339 21.73 7.71 17.04
N PRO A 340 21.96 6.64 16.25
CA PRO A 340 22.07 5.27 16.77
C PRO A 340 23.16 5.10 17.83
N LEU A 341 24.34 5.72 17.66
CA LEU A 341 25.47 5.56 18.57
C LEU A 341 25.21 6.21 19.94
N GLU A 342 24.45 7.30 19.99
CA GLU A 342 24.03 7.97 21.22
C GLU A 342 22.85 7.27 21.90
N VAL A 343 21.81 6.90 21.13
CA VAL A 343 20.54 6.40 21.67
C VAL A 343 20.61 4.93 22.07
N LEU A 344 21.36 4.10 21.33
CA LEU A 344 21.37 2.65 21.53
C LEU A 344 22.00 2.20 22.87
N PRO A 345 23.09 2.80 23.38
CA PRO A 345 23.66 2.42 24.68
C PRO A 345 22.73 2.66 25.88
N ASP A 346 21.97 3.76 25.90
CA ASP A 346 20.99 4.02 26.97
C ASP A 346 19.76 3.11 26.84
N ALA A 347 19.21 2.99 25.61
CA ALA A 347 18.11 2.06 25.34
C ALA A 347 18.46 0.61 25.73
N ALA A 348 19.70 0.17 25.49
CA ALA A 348 20.17 -1.17 25.85
C ALA A 348 20.27 -1.40 27.36
N ARG A 349 20.50 -0.35 28.16
CA ARG A 349 20.58 -0.43 29.63
C ARG A 349 19.22 -0.55 30.31
N LYS A 350 18.12 -0.19 29.63
CA LYS A 350 16.75 -0.29 30.15
C LYS A 350 16.01 -1.45 29.48
N PRO A 351 15.96 -2.66 30.07
CA PRO A 351 15.40 -3.86 29.42
C PRO A 351 13.92 -3.74 29.03
N LEU A 352 13.17 -2.89 29.75
CA LEU A 352 11.75 -2.56 29.53
C LEU A 352 11.53 -1.20 28.82
N GLY A 353 12.61 -0.53 28.42
CA GLY A 353 12.58 0.77 27.75
C GLY A 353 12.32 1.96 28.66
N HIS A 354 12.11 3.11 28.03
CA HIS A 354 11.83 4.41 28.65
C HIS A 354 10.32 4.69 28.79
N GLY A 355 9.49 3.69 28.49
CA GLY A 355 8.04 3.79 28.48
C GLY A 355 7.48 3.94 27.08
N LEU A 356 6.39 3.24 26.81
CA LEU A 356 5.57 3.44 25.63
C LEU A 356 5.10 4.90 25.57
N GLY A 357 5.26 5.56 24.41
CA GLY A 357 4.97 6.99 24.24
C GLY A 357 6.13 7.95 24.58
N SER A 358 7.30 7.45 24.99
CA SER A 358 8.51 8.26 25.22
C SER A 358 9.29 8.66 23.95
N ALA A 359 8.83 8.24 22.76
CA ALA A 359 9.40 8.61 21.46
C ALA A 359 8.32 8.84 20.40
N GLY A 360 8.66 9.59 19.36
CA GLY A 360 7.78 9.90 18.23
C GLY A 360 6.59 10.80 18.60
N GLU A 361 5.52 10.77 17.80
CA GLU A 361 4.39 11.71 17.89
C GLU A 361 3.72 11.76 19.29
N ALA A 362 3.80 10.68 20.07
CA ALA A 362 3.28 10.61 21.43
C ALA A 362 3.97 11.57 22.42
N THR A 363 5.21 12.00 22.14
CA THR A 363 5.94 12.92 23.03
C THR A 363 5.30 14.30 23.12
N LYS A 364 4.48 14.70 22.15
CA LYS A 364 3.71 15.95 22.16
C LYS A 364 2.62 16.00 23.26
N LEU A 365 2.35 14.86 23.91
CA LEU A 365 1.39 14.72 25.02
C LEU A 365 2.09 14.50 26.37
N ARG A 366 3.41 14.75 26.44
CA ARG A 366 4.22 14.66 27.66
C ARG A 366 4.48 16.04 28.22
N ASP A 367 4.54 16.12 29.54
CA ASP A 367 4.97 17.34 30.24
C ASP A 367 6.51 17.37 30.41
N SER A 368 7.17 16.20 30.28
CA SER A 368 8.63 16.04 30.31
C SER A 368 9.23 15.59 28.97
N GLY A 369 10.51 15.91 28.76
CA GLY A 369 11.25 15.61 27.53
C GLY A 369 11.19 14.15 27.06
N GLY A 370 11.39 13.96 25.76
CA GLY A 370 11.34 12.65 25.10
C GLY A 370 11.95 12.70 23.70
N LEU A 371 12.07 11.54 23.06
CA LEU A 371 12.72 11.41 21.76
C LEU A 371 11.76 11.82 20.62
N SER A 372 11.53 13.13 20.52
CA SER A 372 10.56 13.78 19.64
C SER A 372 10.80 13.49 18.15
N VAL A 373 12.06 13.49 17.72
CA VAL A 373 12.46 13.25 16.32
C VAL A 373 13.25 11.95 16.23
N THR A 374 12.54 10.85 15.96
CA THR A 374 13.17 9.59 15.55
C THR A 374 13.12 9.44 14.04
N ASP A 375 14.22 9.80 13.36
CA ASP A 375 14.43 9.48 11.94
C ASP A 375 14.49 7.96 11.68
N ASN A 376 14.57 7.14 12.74
CA ASN A 376 14.69 5.69 12.72
C ASN A 376 13.56 5.03 13.53
N GLY A 377 12.60 4.36 12.86
CA GLY A 377 11.46 3.73 13.53
C GLY A 377 11.84 2.56 14.45
N TYR A 378 12.92 1.84 14.12
CA TYR A 378 13.43 0.76 14.95
C TYR A 378 14.08 1.29 16.24
N LEU A 379 14.72 2.46 16.22
CA LEU A 379 15.22 3.12 17.44
C LEU A 379 14.05 3.61 18.31
N ALA A 380 13.00 4.16 17.71
CA ALA A 380 11.80 4.57 18.45
C ALA A 380 11.16 3.39 19.21
N LEU A 381 11.08 2.21 18.59
CA LEU A 381 10.60 0.99 19.25
C LEU A 381 11.56 0.49 20.34
N MET A 382 12.87 0.49 20.07
CA MET A 382 13.88 0.05 21.04
C MET A 382 13.89 0.95 22.29
N TRP A 383 13.80 2.26 22.10
CA TRP A 383 13.72 3.25 23.18
C TRP A 383 12.47 3.08 24.03
N GLN A 384 11.29 2.93 23.41
CA GLN A 384 10.01 2.82 24.11
C GLN A 384 9.82 1.48 24.84
N LEU A 385 10.23 0.36 24.23
CA LEU A 385 9.92 -1.00 24.69
C LEU A 385 11.11 -1.73 25.33
N GLY A 386 12.31 -1.19 25.19
CA GLY A 386 13.57 -1.83 25.56
C GLY A 386 13.93 -3.01 24.65
N PRO A 387 15.13 -3.59 24.80
CA PRO A 387 15.58 -4.76 24.07
C PRO A 387 14.61 -5.94 24.13
N MET A 388 13.96 -6.20 25.28
CA MET A 388 13.04 -7.34 25.42
C MET A 388 11.78 -7.14 24.59
N GLY A 389 11.12 -5.97 24.69
CA GLY A 389 9.91 -5.68 23.93
C GLY A 389 10.20 -5.52 22.43
N PHE A 390 11.32 -4.90 22.06
CA PHE A 390 11.80 -4.83 20.69
C PHE A 390 12.00 -6.21 20.06
N LEU A 391 12.72 -7.12 20.74
CA LEU A 391 12.97 -8.48 20.23
C LEU A 391 11.67 -9.28 20.07
N LEU A 392 10.67 -9.08 20.93
CA LEU A 392 9.36 -9.71 20.77
C LEU A 392 8.58 -9.17 19.55
N VAL A 393 8.56 -7.85 19.35
CA VAL A 393 7.87 -7.21 18.21
C VAL A 393 8.56 -7.53 16.87
N VAL A 394 9.89 -7.42 16.80
CA VAL A 394 10.66 -7.76 15.61
C VAL A 394 10.68 -9.27 15.38
N GLY A 395 10.76 -10.08 16.43
CA GLY A 395 10.66 -11.54 16.35
C GLY A 395 9.31 -12.01 15.80
N ALA A 396 8.20 -11.35 16.20
CA ALA A 396 6.88 -11.59 15.65
C ALA A 396 6.83 -11.30 14.13
N ALA A 397 7.39 -10.18 13.68
CA ALA A 397 7.52 -9.84 12.27
C ALA A 397 8.39 -10.85 11.48
N VAL A 398 9.56 -11.21 12.01
CA VAL A 398 10.49 -12.19 11.40
C VAL A 398 9.86 -13.58 11.33
N ALA A 399 9.10 -14.00 12.35
CA ALA A 399 8.38 -15.27 12.36
C ALA A 399 7.31 -15.34 11.25
N ALA A 400 6.55 -14.26 11.06
CA ALA A 400 5.55 -14.17 9.99
C ALA A 400 6.20 -14.13 8.59
N PHE A 401 7.27 -13.36 8.42
CA PHE A 401 8.05 -13.32 7.19
C PHE A 401 8.61 -14.70 6.83
N SER A 402 9.19 -15.40 7.82
CA SER A 402 9.74 -16.74 7.69
C SER A 402 8.67 -17.79 7.36
N ALA A 403 7.45 -17.67 7.93
CA ALA A 403 6.32 -18.51 7.58
C ALA A 403 5.90 -18.32 6.12
N LEU A 404 5.74 -17.06 5.67
CA LEU A 404 5.41 -16.75 4.28
C LEU A 404 6.51 -17.20 3.32
N ALA A 405 7.78 -16.99 3.64
CA ALA A 405 8.92 -17.42 2.82
C ALA A 405 8.89 -18.94 2.58
N ARG A 406 8.70 -19.73 3.66
CA ARG A 406 8.63 -21.19 3.61
C ARG A 406 7.34 -21.76 2.98
N ALA A 407 6.26 -20.99 2.90
CA ALA A 407 4.98 -21.42 2.33
C ALA A 407 5.13 -21.93 0.86
N ARG A 408 4.86 -23.22 0.64
CA ARG A 408 4.91 -23.88 -0.68
C ARG A 408 3.52 -23.87 -1.33
N LEU A 409 3.17 -22.78 -1.99
CA LEU A 409 1.86 -22.57 -2.61
C LEU A 409 1.79 -23.26 -3.98
N VAL A 410 0.66 -23.90 -4.27
CA VAL A 410 0.41 -24.62 -5.53
C VAL A 410 -0.37 -23.76 -6.52
N ALA A 411 -1.37 -23.00 -6.07
CA ALA A 411 -2.22 -22.20 -6.94
C ALA A 411 -1.47 -20.97 -7.48
N ALA A 412 -1.62 -20.70 -8.78
CA ALA A 412 -0.95 -19.58 -9.44
C ALA A 412 -1.48 -18.19 -9.02
N GLU A 413 -2.63 -18.12 -8.35
CA GLU A 413 -3.19 -16.90 -7.74
C GLU A 413 -2.54 -16.65 -6.37
N ASP A 414 -2.40 -17.70 -5.55
CA ASP A 414 -1.75 -17.65 -4.23
C ASP A 414 -0.26 -17.31 -4.35
N ILE A 415 0.44 -17.83 -5.37
CA ILE A 415 1.83 -17.45 -5.66
C ILE A 415 1.95 -15.96 -6.03
N GLU A 416 0.99 -15.40 -6.78
CA GLU A 416 0.96 -13.95 -7.07
C GLU A 416 0.71 -13.15 -5.79
N LEU A 417 -0.25 -13.58 -4.97
CA LEU A 417 -0.58 -12.94 -3.69
C LEU A 417 0.61 -12.97 -2.72
N LYS A 418 1.32 -14.09 -2.60
CA LYS A 418 2.58 -14.20 -1.84
C LYS A 418 3.62 -13.20 -2.34
N GLY A 419 3.80 -13.06 -3.66
CA GLY A 419 4.70 -12.08 -4.23
C GLY A 419 4.36 -10.64 -3.86
N ILE A 420 3.06 -10.27 -3.91
CA ILE A 420 2.60 -8.92 -3.55
C ILE A 420 2.76 -8.65 -2.05
N ILE A 421 2.38 -9.60 -1.18
CA ILE A 421 2.50 -9.45 0.27
C ILE A 421 3.98 -9.36 0.68
N MET A 422 4.83 -10.24 0.13
CA MET A 422 6.27 -10.23 0.39
C MET A 422 6.89 -8.89 -0.01
N ALA A 423 6.56 -8.40 -1.21
CA ALA A 423 7.03 -7.10 -1.69
C ALA A 423 6.60 -5.95 -0.77
N GLY A 424 5.33 -5.91 -0.35
CA GLY A 424 4.82 -4.88 0.57
C GLY A 424 5.47 -4.92 1.95
N LEU A 425 5.71 -6.11 2.50
CA LEU A 425 6.43 -6.27 3.78
C LEU A 425 7.88 -5.82 3.67
N VAL A 426 8.62 -6.21 2.62
CA VAL A 426 10.00 -5.75 2.41
C VAL A 426 10.05 -4.23 2.23
N MET A 427 9.12 -3.65 1.46
CA MET A 427 9.04 -2.21 1.25
C MET A 427 8.88 -1.43 2.56
N LEU A 428 7.97 -1.89 3.42
CA LEU A 428 7.69 -1.27 4.71
C LEU A 428 8.85 -1.48 5.71
N LEU A 429 9.49 -2.65 5.73
CA LEU A 429 10.67 -2.90 6.56
C LEU A 429 11.88 -2.04 6.15
N VAL A 430 12.13 -1.86 4.85
CA VAL A 430 13.20 -0.97 4.37
C VAL A 430 12.86 0.50 4.66
N LEU A 431 11.59 0.89 4.57
CA LEU A 431 11.14 2.23 4.96
C LEU A 431 11.31 2.50 6.47
N ALA A 432 11.25 1.46 7.32
CA ALA A 432 11.44 1.59 8.78
C ALA A 432 12.87 2.05 9.18
N LEU A 433 13.83 1.96 8.25
CA LEU A 433 15.18 2.52 8.39
C LEU A 433 15.23 4.05 8.23
N GLY A 434 14.12 4.71 7.90
CA GLY A 434 14.05 6.15 7.68
C GLY A 434 12.71 6.76 8.10
N GLY A 435 12.09 6.20 9.12
CA GLY A 435 10.86 6.68 9.78
C GLY A 435 10.14 5.59 10.58
N ASP A 436 9.19 5.95 11.44
CA ASP A 436 8.35 4.96 12.13
C ASP A 436 7.25 4.40 11.21
N VAL A 437 7.44 3.13 10.84
CA VAL A 437 6.52 2.35 10.01
C VAL A 437 5.61 1.44 10.83
N PHE A 438 5.83 1.28 12.13
CA PHE A 438 5.01 0.44 13.01
C PHE A 438 3.86 1.22 13.66
N TYR A 439 3.91 2.55 13.60
CA TYR A 439 2.88 3.49 14.02
C TYR A 439 1.89 3.88 12.90
N GLY A 440 0.68 4.31 13.29
CA GLY A 440 -0.31 4.92 12.39
C GLY A 440 -0.75 4.05 11.21
N VAL A 441 -1.06 4.69 10.07
CA VAL A 441 -1.52 3.98 8.85
C VAL A 441 -0.47 3.03 8.28
N SER A 442 0.82 3.38 8.38
CA SER A 442 1.93 2.51 7.97
C SER A 442 1.96 1.23 8.80
N GLY A 443 1.79 1.36 10.13
CA GLY A 443 1.71 0.23 11.05
C GLY A 443 0.49 -0.65 10.78
N ALA A 444 -0.67 -0.01 10.58
CA ALA A 444 -1.91 -0.71 10.24
C ALA A 444 -1.77 -1.50 8.93
N PHE A 445 -1.08 -0.97 7.91
CA PHE A 445 -0.77 -1.67 6.66
C PHE A 445 0.21 -2.83 6.89
N PHE A 446 1.30 -2.58 7.63
CA PHE A 446 2.33 -3.59 7.92
C PHE A 446 1.74 -4.82 8.62
N TRP A 447 1.04 -4.61 9.73
CA TRP A 447 0.45 -5.70 10.52
C TRP A 447 -0.73 -6.38 9.81
N TYR A 448 -1.49 -5.66 8.99
CA TYR A 448 -2.48 -6.28 8.08
C TYR A 448 -1.80 -7.23 7.08
N LEU A 449 -0.66 -6.82 6.48
CA LEU A 449 0.10 -7.67 5.57
C LEU A 449 0.71 -8.88 6.31
N VAL A 450 1.13 -8.73 7.57
CA VAL A 450 1.52 -9.85 8.45
C VAL A 450 0.35 -10.82 8.64
N GLY A 451 -0.87 -10.32 8.90
CA GLY A 451 -2.09 -11.14 8.98
C GLY A 451 -2.38 -11.94 7.71
N LYS A 452 -2.34 -11.27 6.54
CA LYS A 452 -2.52 -11.95 5.23
C LYS A 452 -1.38 -12.93 4.93
N ALA A 453 -0.15 -12.62 5.35
CA ALA A 453 1.03 -13.49 5.18
C ALA A 453 0.88 -14.80 5.97
N LEU A 454 0.42 -14.72 7.22
CA LEU A 454 0.18 -15.87 8.08
C LEU A 454 -0.96 -16.73 7.56
N TRP A 455 -2.07 -16.13 7.15
CA TRP A 455 -3.17 -16.87 6.51
C TRP A 455 -2.67 -17.64 5.29
N LEU A 456 -1.93 -16.98 4.39
CA LEU A 456 -1.41 -17.63 3.19
C LEU A 456 -0.37 -18.72 3.51
N ALA A 457 0.36 -18.59 4.61
CA ALA A 457 1.29 -19.61 5.09
C ALA A 457 0.62 -20.80 5.81
N ASP A 458 -0.63 -20.63 6.27
CA ASP A 458 -1.47 -21.69 6.83
C ASP A 458 -2.28 -22.42 5.73
N GLN A 459 -2.59 -21.73 4.61
CA GLN A 459 -3.17 -22.32 3.39
C GLN A 459 -2.18 -23.17 2.57
N ALA A 460 -0.88 -23.04 2.81
CA ALA A 460 0.11 -23.89 2.15
C ALA A 460 -0.09 -25.35 2.59
N PRO A 461 -0.13 -26.33 1.68
CA PRO A 461 -0.20 -27.73 2.06
C PRO A 461 0.89 -28.03 3.09
N ALA A 462 0.52 -28.69 4.18
CA ALA A 462 1.50 -29.35 5.03
C ALA A 462 2.39 -30.18 4.09
N ALA A 463 3.70 -30.03 4.20
CA ALA A 463 4.61 -30.88 3.45
C ALA A 463 4.33 -32.30 3.91
N SER A 464 3.61 -33.08 3.08
CA SER A 464 3.36 -34.49 3.37
C SER A 464 4.70 -35.11 3.71
N PRO A 465 4.83 -35.81 4.85
CA PRO A 465 6.06 -36.55 5.12
C PRO A 465 6.34 -37.37 3.87
N VAL A 466 7.56 -37.26 3.34
CA VAL A 466 7.93 -37.90 2.07
C VAL A 466 7.48 -39.34 2.18
N GLN A 467 6.48 -39.73 1.36
CA GLN A 467 6.04 -41.11 1.31
C GLN A 467 7.21 -41.89 0.73
N VAL A 468 8.04 -42.41 1.64
CA VAL A 468 9.09 -43.36 1.34
C VAL A 468 8.39 -44.46 0.54
N PRO A 469 8.75 -44.64 -0.75
CA PRO A 469 8.01 -45.56 -1.60
C PRO A 469 7.96 -46.94 -0.94
N GLN A 470 6.79 -47.60 -0.93
CA GLN A 470 6.61 -48.85 -0.18
C GLN A 470 7.58 -49.97 -0.60
N TRP A 471 8.24 -49.85 -1.77
CA TRP A 471 9.30 -50.76 -2.20
C TRP A 471 10.62 -50.60 -1.42
N VAL A 472 10.88 -49.44 -0.82
CA VAL A 472 12.05 -49.17 0.05
C VAL A 472 11.82 -49.74 1.45
N THR A 473 10.56 -49.84 1.90
CA THR A 473 10.19 -50.41 3.22
C THR A 473 9.75 -51.86 3.15
N ARG A 474 9.78 -52.52 1.98
CA ARG A 474 9.57 -53.96 1.89
C ARG A 474 10.85 -54.66 2.38
N PRO A 475 10.80 -55.53 3.40
CA PRO A 475 11.92 -56.43 3.67
C PRO A 475 12.17 -57.27 2.41
N LEU A 476 13.44 -57.45 2.07
CA LEU A 476 13.85 -58.33 0.96
C LEU A 476 13.28 -59.75 1.21
N PRO A 477 12.72 -60.42 0.20
CA PRO A 477 12.29 -61.80 0.35
C PRO A 477 13.43 -62.68 0.84
N ALA A 478 13.16 -63.53 1.84
CA ALA A 478 14.15 -64.39 2.49
C ALA A 478 14.75 -65.51 1.59
N GLU A 479 14.44 -65.49 0.30
CA GLU A 479 14.88 -66.49 -0.68
C GLU A 479 16.24 -66.18 -1.31
N ALA A 480 16.75 -64.96 -1.15
CA ALA A 480 18.08 -64.57 -1.66
C ALA A 480 19.27 -65.30 -0.98
N GLY A 481 19.02 -66.07 0.09
CA GLY A 481 20.04 -66.81 0.85
C GLY A 481 20.37 -68.22 0.36
N ARG A 482 19.80 -68.70 -0.76
CA ARG A 482 19.90 -70.12 -1.18
C ARG A 482 20.59 -70.40 -2.52
N LEU A 483 21.31 -69.44 -3.11
CA LEU A 483 22.03 -69.59 -4.39
C LEU A 483 23.52 -69.24 -4.31
N ALA A 484 24.17 -69.54 -3.18
CA ALA A 484 25.60 -69.26 -2.95
C ALA A 484 26.35 -70.44 -2.31
N THR A 485 26.23 -71.64 -2.88
CA THR A 485 27.08 -72.79 -2.53
C THR A 485 27.55 -73.52 -3.80
N GLY A 486 28.87 -73.51 -4.00
CA GLY A 486 29.57 -74.10 -5.14
C GLY A 486 29.73 -73.14 -6.34
N SER A 487 30.85 -73.12 -7.06
CA SER A 487 32.20 -73.67 -6.80
C SER A 487 33.10 -73.25 -7.97
N ALA A 488 34.43 -73.22 -7.74
CA ALA A 488 35.49 -73.07 -8.75
C ALA A 488 35.59 -71.71 -9.48
N SER A 489 36.75 -71.24 -9.97
CA SER A 489 38.15 -71.21 -9.47
C SER A 489 39.06 -70.62 -10.56
N LEU A 490 40.23 -70.08 -10.17
CA LEU A 490 41.46 -69.88 -10.95
C LEU A 490 41.64 -68.61 -11.83
N VAL A 491 42.69 -67.86 -11.46
CA VAL A 491 43.70 -67.13 -12.30
C VAL A 491 43.21 -65.90 -13.09
N GLY A 492 43.89 -64.75 -13.07
CA GLY A 492 45.11 -64.33 -12.36
C GLY A 492 45.77 -63.10 -13.02
N ALA A 493 46.76 -62.49 -12.35
CA ALA A 493 47.60 -61.35 -12.80
C ALA A 493 46.88 -59.98 -13.02
N GLU A 494 47.53 -58.82 -12.89
CA GLU A 494 48.56 -58.36 -11.91
C GLU A 494 48.65 -56.81 -11.98
N SER A 495 49.36 -56.18 -11.03
CA SER A 495 49.64 -54.73 -10.95
C SER A 495 48.44 -53.78 -10.72
N GLY A 496 48.57 -52.62 -10.05
CA GLY A 496 49.74 -52.12 -9.32
C GLY A 496 49.49 -50.72 -8.70
N LEU A 497 50.24 -50.43 -7.63
CA LEU A 497 50.46 -49.12 -6.98
C LEU A 497 49.33 -48.44 -6.16
N ARG A 498 49.62 -48.29 -4.85
CA ARG A 498 49.67 -47.05 -4.04
C ARG A 498 48.44 -46.10 -4.08
N SER A 499 47.85 -45.67 -2.96
CA SER A 499 48.42 -45.47 -1.61
C SER A 499 47.37 -45.55 -0.47
N ARG A 500 47.87 -45.86 0.73
CA ARG A 500 47.22 -45.91 2.06
C ARG A 500 47.75 -44.73 2.93
N PRO A 501 47.43 -44.58 4.24
CA PRO A 501 46.14 -44.62 4.96
C PRO A 501 46.03 -43.54 6.08
N ALA A 502 44.90 -43.47 6.81
CA ALA A 502 44.81 -43.18 8.27
C ALA A 502 43.39 -43.56 8.76
N VAL A 503 43.11 -44.45 9.73
CA VAL A 503 43.49 -44.54 11.17
C VAL A 503 42.68 -43.57 12.05
N ALA A 504 42.01 -43.94 13.15
CA ALA A 504 41.58 -45.26 13.69
C ALA A 504 40.56 -45.13 14.85
N ARG A 505 39.78 -46.22 15.07
CA ARG A 505 39.29 -46.88 16.33
C ARG A 505 38.95 -46.09 17.62
N LEU A 506 37.86 -46.52 18.28
CA LEU A 506 37.73 -47.22 19.61
C LEU A 506 36.23 -47.15 20.02
N THR A 507 35.44 -48.24 20.19
CA THR A 507 35.28 -49.17 21.35
C THR A 507 35.12 -48.46 22.71
N ALA A 508 34.22 -48.84 23.64
CA ALA A 508 33.34 -50.02 23.80
C ALA A 508 31.93 -49.58 24.31
N ASP A 509 31.04 -50.30 25.00
CA ASP A 509 31.02 -51.67 25.57
C ASP A 509 29.55 -52.20 25.72
N ARG A 510 29.32 -53.19 26.61
CA ARG A 510 28.10 -53.99 26.84
C ARG A 510 27.12 -53.44 27.88
N GLY A 511 25.87 -53.90 27.79
CA GLY A 511 24.87 -53.87 28.88
C GLY A 511 23.72 -54.84 28.60
N SER A 512 23.60 -55.90 29.39
CA SER A 512 22.59 -56.97 29.25
C SER A 512 21.29 -56.66 29.99
N GLY A 513 20.14 -57.07 29.44
CA GLY A 513 18.85 -57.04 30.12
C GLY A 513 17.77 -57.79 29.32
N GLU A 514 17.07 -58.73 29.97
CA GLU A 514 16.13 -59.66 29.34
C GLU A 514 14.75 -59.02 29.07
N LEU A 515 14.00 -59.57 28.11
CA LEU A 515 12.58 -59.25 27.87
C LEU A 515 11.75 -60.55 27.70
N PRO A 516 10.53 -60.62 28.28
CA PRO A 516 9.70 -61.83 28.30
C PRO A 516 8.95 -62.09 26.97
N PRO A 517 8.40 -63.31 26.77
CA PRO A 517 7.89 -63.77 25.48
C PRO A 517 6.51 -63.19 25.08
N PRO A 518 6.17 -63.18 23.77
CA PRO A 518 4.91 -62.63 23.28
C PRO A 518 3.71 -63.58 23.48
N VAL A 519 2.57 -62.98 23.85
CA VAL A 519 1.26 -63.66 23.95
C VAL A 519 0.67 -63.88 22.56
N SER A 520 0.11 -65.07 22.34
CA SER A 520 -0.60 -65.47 21.12
C SER A 520 -2.08 -65.09 21.15
N LEU A 521 -2.66 -64.69 20.00
CA LEU A 521 -4.10 -64.65 19.69
C LEU A 521 -4.30 -64.48 18.15
N PRO A 522 -5.48 -64.77 17.56
CA PRO A 522 -5.65 -66.02 16.84
C PRO A 522 -5.79 -65.90 15.31
N ALA A 523 -5.79 -67.06 14.65
CA ALA A 523 -5.94 -67.21 13.20
C ALA A 523 -7.32 -66.78 12.67
N VAL A 524 -7.34 -66.30 11.43
CA VAL A 524 -8.55 -66.06 10.61
C VAL A 524 -8.40 -66.84 9.29
N PRO A 525 -9.46 -67.48 8.75
CA PRO A 525 -9.30 -68.53 7.74
C PRO A 525 -9.01 -68.02 6.33
N TRP A 526 -8.31 -68.87 5.58
CA TRP A 526 -8.20 -68.79 4.12
C TRP A 526 -9.55 -69.13 3.46
N ALA A 527 -9.85 -68.49 2.32
CA ALA A 527 -10.92 -68.89 1.41
C ALA A 527 -10.45 -68.65 -0.05
N PRO A 528 -10.82 -69.51 -1.01
CA PRO A 528 -10.11 -69.60 -2.30
C PRO A 528 -10.60 -68.61 -3.37
N ALA A 529 -9.77 -68.46 -4.41
CA ALA A 529 -10.04 -67.60 -5.55
C ALA A 529 -11.14 -68.15 -6.48
N GLY A 530 -11.98 -67.26 -7.01
CA GLY A 530 -13.00 -67.60 -8.02
C GLY A 530 -13.87 -66.41 -8.39
N GLY A 531 -13.46 -65.62 -9.39
CA GLY A 531 -14.23 -64.47 -9.90
C GLY A 531 -13.93 -64.20 -11.38
N PRO A 532 -14.96 -63.97 -12.24
CA PRO A 532 -14.77 -63.90 -13.70
C PRO A 532 -14.17 -62.56 -14.17
N PRO A 533 -13.53 -62.52 -15.36
CA PRO A 533 -12.86 -61.33 -15.86
C PRO A 533 -13.83 -60.19 -16.24
N PRO A 534 -13.40 -58.93 -16.13
CA PRO A 534 -14.27 -57.78 -16.40
C PRO A 534 -14.61 -57.66 -17.90
N ARG A 535 -15.90 -57.54 -18.20
CA ARG A 535 -16.39 -57.29 -19.56
C ARG A 535 -15.82 -55.98 -20.12
N ARG A 536 -15.19 -56.05 -21.29
CA ARG A 536 -14.82 -54.87 -22.10
C ARG A 536 -16.08 -54.02 -22.37
N ARG A 537 -16.13 -52.80 -21.83
CA ARG A 537 -17.08 -51.78 -22.31
C ARG A 537 -16.54 -51.21 -23.62
N THR A 538 -17.24 -51.48 -24.71
CA THR A 538 -17.03 -50.84 -26.00
C THR A 538 -17.33 -49.35 -25.89
N ALA A 539 -16.42 -48.51 -26.41
CA ALA A 539 -16.61 -47.07 -26.43
C ALA A 539 -17.65 -46.70 -27.49
N THR A 540 -18.84 -46.29 -27.08
CA THR A 540 -19.83 -45.67 -27.97
C THR A 540 -19.52 -44.19 -28.15
N MET A 541 -19.40 -43.75 -29.41
CA MET A 541 -19.21 -42.33 -29.75
C MET A 541 -20.39 -41.46 -29.25
N PRO A 542 -20.14 -40.26 -28.72
CA PRO A 542 -21.20 -39.30 -28.45
C PRO A 542 -21.70 -38.67 -29.77
N ARG A 543 -23.01 -38.80 -30.04
CA ARG A 543 -23.69 -38.04 -31.10
C ARG A 543 -23.69 -36.53 -30.78
N PRO A 544 -23.62 -35.63 -31.77
CA PRO A 544 -23.69 -34.19 -31.54
C PRO A 544 -25.13 -33.77 -31.22
N GLY A 545 -25.36 -33.17 -30.04
CA GLY A 545 -26.71 -32.80 -29.60
C GLY A 545 -26.81 -31.76 -28.47
N ARG A 546 -27.20 -30.54 -28.86
CA ARG A 546 -27.72 -29.41 -28.04
C ARG A 546 -26.74 -28.59 -27.16
N PRO A 547 -26.80 -27.23 -27.21
CA PRO A 547 -25.83 -26.33 -26.57
C PRO A 547 -26.21 -25.94 -25.13
N ALA A 548 -26.34 -26.91 -24.21
CA ALA A 548 -26.66 -26.61 -22.81
C ALA A 548 -25.47 -26.02 -22.00
N GLY A 549 -24.25 -26.52 -22.24
CA GLY A 549 -23.06 -26.14 -21.46
C GLY A 549 -22.61 -24.68 -21.64
N LEU A 550 -22.79 -24.12 -22.84
CA LEU A 550 -22.41 -22.73 -23.15
C LEU A 550 -23.29 -21.71 -22.42
N LEU A 551 -24.60 -21.96 -22.31
CA LEU A 551 -25.52 -21.11 -21.55
C LEU A 551 -25.27 -21.22 -20.04
N ALA A 552 -24.94 -22.41 -19.52
CA ALA A 552 -24.53 -22.57 -18.13
C ALA A 552 -23.25 -21.75 -17.82
N ALA A 553 -22.19 -21.91 -18.63
CA ALA A 553 -20.94 -21.17 -18.49
C ALA A 553 -21.14 -19.65 -18.63
N CYS A 554 -21.90 -19.18 -19.63
CA CYS A 554 -22.24 -17.77 -19.78
C CYS A 554 -23.10 -17.24 -18.61
N SER A 555 -23.98 -18.04 -18.02
CA SER A 555 -24.79 -17.63 -16.86
C SER A 555 -23.96 -17.51 -15.57
N VAL A 556 -22.93 -18.35 -15.40
CA VAL A 556 -22.00 -18.28 -14.25
C VAL A 556 -21.04 -17.12 -14.44
N ALA A 557 -20.49 -16.94 -15.65
CA ALA A 557 -19.68 -15.78 -16.00
C ALA A 557 -20.49 -14.48 -15.80
N ALA A 558 -21.68 -14.37 -16.38
CA ALA A 558 -22.53 -13.17 -16.24
C ALA A 558 -22.99 -12.91 -14.80
N ARG A 559 -23.23 -13.95 -13.98
CA ARG A 559 -23.49 -13.78 -12.54
C ARG A 559 -22.26 -13.30 -11.78
N ARG A 560 -21.05 -13.82 -12.09
CA ARG A 560 -19.78 -13.25 -11.58
C ARG A 560 -19.59 -11.81 -12.02
N THR A 561 -19.80 -11.46 -13.29
CA THR A 561 -19.61 -10.07 -13.79
C THR A 561 -20.64 -9.11 -13.21
N ARG A 562 -21.91 -9.52 -13.05
CA ARG A 562 -22.94 -8.69 -12.39
C ARG A 562 -22.64 -8.51 -10.90
N SER A 563 -22.22 -9.56 -10.19
CA SER A 563 -21.81 -9.45 -8.78
C SER A 563 -20.61 -8.51 -8.63
N PHE A 564 -19.59 -8.69 -9.47
CA PHE A 564 -18.39 -7.86 -9.51
C PHE A 564 -18.72 -6.38 -9.75
N MET A 565 -19.51 -6.05 -10.79
CA MET A 565 -19.92 -4.66 -11.06
C MET A 565 -20.85 -4.08 -9.98
N ARG A 566 -21.64 -4.89 -9.26
CA ARG A 566 -22.42 -4.41 -8.11
C ARG A 566 -21.53 -4.03 -6.93
N HIS A 567 -20.44 -4.77 -6.69
CA HIS A 567 -19.48 -4.45 -5.64
C HIS A 567 -18.61 -3.25 -6.01
N GLU A 568 -18.10 -3.16 -7.25
CA GLU A 568 -17.35 -1.98 -7.70
C GLU A 568 -18.20 -0.71 -7.67
N ASN A 569 -19.47 -0.77 -8.10
CA ASN A 569 -20.37 0.38 -7.97
C ASN A 569 -20.59 0.80 -6.51
N ASN A 570 -20.77 -0.13 -5.57
CA ASN A 570 -20.92 0.22 -4.16
C ASN A 570 -19.65 0.84 -3.57
N ILE A 571 -18.46 0.37 -3.96
CA ILE A 571 -17.18 0.97 -3.55
C ILE A 571 -17.05 2.38 -4.11
N LEU A 572 -17.37 2.56 -5.39
CA LEU A 572 -17.29 3.85 -6.07
C LEU A 572 -18.35 4.82 -5.51
N VAL A 573 -19.54 4.34 -5.11
CA VAL A 573 -20.56 5.13 -4.41
C VAL A 573 -20.13 5.51 -3.00
N ILE A 574 -19.43 4.66 -2.25
CA ILE A 574 -18.93 5.03 -0.90
C ILE A 574 -17.79 6.05 -1.00
N ILE A 575 -16.84 5.83 -1.91
CA ILE A 575 -15.75 6.79 -2.13
C ILE A 575 -16.31 8.10 -2.69
N LEU A 576 -17.26 8.03 -3.64
CA LEU A 576 -17.97 9.22 -4.11
C LEU A 576 -18.81 9.86 -3.02
N ALA A 577 -19.39 9.12 -2.07
CA ALA A 577 -20.13 9.70 -0.94
C ALA A 577 -19.20 10.40 0.05
N VAL A 578 -18.04 9.82 0.39
CA VAL A 578 -17.02 10.47 1.22
C VAL A 578 -16.46 11.71 0.50
N VAL A 579 -16.18 11.62 -0.80
CA VAL A 579 -15.74 12.74 -1.64
C VAL A 579 -16.85 13.77 -1.85
N LEU A 580 -18.14 13.38 -1.88
CA LEU A 580 -19.27 14.30 -1.98
C LEU A 580 -19.60 14.95 -0.64
N VAL A 581 -19.38 14.28 0.50
CA VAL A 581 -19.43 14.90 1.83
C VAL A 581 -18.30 15.91 1.96
N TRP A 582 -17.07 15.55 1.56
CA TRP A 582 -15.93 16.47 1.49
C TRP A 582 -16.19 17.65 0.54
N LEU A 583 -16.72 17.41 -0.66
CA LEU A 583 -17.12 18.46 -1.61
C LEU A 583 -18.34 19.26 -1.15
N ALA A 584 -19.27 18.70 -0.39
CA ALA A 584 -20.41 19.43 0.16
C ALA A 584 -19.94 20.36 1.29
N VAL A 585 -19.05 19.89 2.17
CA VAL A 585 -18.39 20.74 3.18
C VAL A 585 -17.60 21.87 2.51
N LEU A 586 -16.92 21.60 1.38
CA LEU A 586 -16.27 22.63 0.56
C LEU A 586 -17.26 23.62 -0.07
N LEU A 587 -18.38 23.13 -0.64
CA LEU A 587 -19.35 23.96 -1.38
C LEU A 587 -20.33 24.72 -0.47
N LEU A 588 -20.49 24.30 0.78
CA LEU A 588 -21.28 25.01 1.78
C LEU A 588 -20.57 26.27 2.32
N ARG A 589 -19.26 26.43 2.07
CA ARG A 589 -18.56 27.71 2.20
C ARG A 589 -18.49 28.42 0.83
N GLY A 590 -19.52 29.22 0.54
CA GLY A 590 -19.44 30.19 -0.54
C GLY A 590 -18.46 31.31 -0.19
N PRO A 591 -17.73 31.90 -1.17
CA PRO A 591 -16.73 32.95 -0.91
C PRO A 591 -17.36 34.34 -0.63
N GLY A 592 -18.51 34.39 0.02
CA GLY A 592 -19.32 35.60 0.21
C GLY A 592 -19.05 36.34 1.52
N ASP A 593 -18.91 35.60 2.63
CA ASP A 593 -19.09 36.17 3.98
C ASP A 593 -17.86 36.94 4.51
N ASP A 594 -16.68 36.71 3.93
CA ASP A 594 -15.41 37.29 4.40
C ASP A 594 -15.06 38.66 3.78
N VAL A 595 -15.69 39.05 2.66
CA VAL A 595 -15.47 40.37 2.05
C VAL A 595 -16.13 41.46 2.91
N GLU A 596 -17.37 41.25 3.32
CA GLU A 596 -18.15 42.22 4.09
C GLU A 596 -17.58 42.44 5.50
N ARG A 597 -16.93 41.42 6.09
CA ARG A 597 -16.19 41.56 7.36
C ARG A 597 -14.89 42.36 7.24
N ARG A 598 -14.21 42.33 6.09
CA ARG A 598 -12.99 43.15 5.85
C ARG A 598 -13.33 44.63 5.68
N ASP A 599 -14.46 44.95 5.05
CA ASP A 599 -14.94 46.33 4.90
C ASP A 599 -15.50 46.91 6.22
N ALA A 600 -16.00 46.06 7.13
CA ALA A 600 -16.38 46.46 8.47
C ALA A 600 -15.17 46.74 9.40
N ALA A 601 -14.12 45.92 9.30
CA ALA A 601 -12.92 46.03 10.15
C ALA A 601 -11.93 47.15 9.75
N SER A 602 -12.14 47.78 8.59
CA SER A 602 -11.24 48.83 8.05
C SER A 602 -11.73 50.27 8.27
N ARG A 603 -12.80 50.47 9.05
CA ARG A 603 -13.22 51.81 9.51
C ARG A 603 -12.42 52.22 10.75
N PRO A 604 -11.55 53.25 10.68
CA PRO A 604 -10.77 53.67 11.85
C PRO A 604 -11.65 54.41 12.86
N THR A 605 -11.75 53.89 14.07
CA THR A 605 -12.37 54.58 15.21
C THR A 605 -11.45 55.71 15.66
N ALA A 606 -11.91 56.96 15.54
CA ALA A 606 -11.09 58.12 15.85
C ALA A 606 -11.19 58.53 17.32
N THR A 607 -10.18 58.20 18.14
CA THR A 607 -9.88 58.89 19.40
C THR A 607 -8.42 58.71 19.84
N GLN A 608 -7.71 59.85 19.90
CA GLN A 608 -6.50 60.23 20.67
C GLN A 608 -5.21 60.58 19.89
N PRO A 609 -4.46 61.62 20.35
CA PRO A 609 -3.37 62.25 19.60
C PRO A 609 -1.96 61.85 20.10
N ASP A 610 -0.95 62.56 19.60
CA ASP A 610 0.46 62.60 20.04
C ASP A 610 1.36 61.39 19.78
N ALA A 611 1.80 61.28 18.52
CA ALA A 611 3.18 60.87 18.16
C ALA A 611 3.54 61.22 16.71
N ARG A 612 3.38 62.49 16.29
CA ARG A 612 3.76 62.97 14.95
C ARG A 612 4.65 64.21 14.97
N GLN A 613 5.85 64.07 15.55
CA GLN A 613 6.96 64.97 15.28
C GLN A 613 8.30 64.33 15.69
N ARG A 614 9.00 63.72 14.71
CA ARG A 614 10.46 63.79 14.51
C ARG A 614 10.89 62.88 13.35
N LEU A 615 11.81 63.41 12.54
CA LEU A 615 12.67 62.70 11.58
C LEU A 615 12.00 62.21 10.28
N GLU A 616 11.54 63.18 9.49
CA GLU A 616 11.67 63.12 8.04
C GLU A 616 13.14 63.38 7.61
N GLY A 617 13.52 62.89 6.42
CA GLY A 617 14.84 63.04 5.81
C GLY A 617 15.61 61.72 5.80
N THR A 618 16.00 61.13 4.66
CA THR A 618 16.32 61.71 3.34
C THR A 618 16.21 60.63 2.24
N LEU A 619 15.96 61.03 0.98
CA LEU A 619 16.45 60.41 -0.29
C LEU A 619 15.79 61.12 -1.53
N PRO A 620 16.45 61.19 -2.70
CA PRO A 620 16.09 62.12 -3.79
C PRO A 620 15.18 61.53 -4.89
N PRO A 621 14.56 62.38 -5.75
CA PRO A 621 13.57 61.95 -6.74
C PRO A 621 14.11 61.85 -8.18
N ASN A 622 13.81 60.76 -8.92
CA ASN A 622 13.54 60.85 -10.37
C ASN A 622 12.90 59.61 -11.03
N ARG A 623 12.20 59.87 -12.16
CA ARG A 623 11.73 58.97 -13.26
C ARG A 623 10.27 58.47 -13.30
N LEU A 624 9.40 59.38 -13.75
CA LEU A 624 8.59 59.28 -14.98
C LEU A 624 7.91 57.94 -15.38
N THR A 625 6.58 57.96 -15.24
CA THR A 625 5.57 57.53 -16.25
C THR A 625 5.68 56.15 -16.92
N GLN A 626 4.93 55.19 -16.39
CA GLN A 626 4.13 54.26 -17.22
C GLN A 626 2.72 54.14 -16.62
N ARG A 627 1.68 54.29 -17.45
CA ARG A 627 0.29 54.01 -17.05
C ARG A 627 0.06 52.49 -17.08
N PRO A 628 -0.30 51.82 -15.97
CA PRO A 628 -0.69 50.42 -16.02
C PRO A 628 -2.03 50.28 -16.76
N SER A 629 -2.12 49.27 -17.64
CA SER A 629 -3.35 48.90 -18.33
C SER A 629 -4.36 48.32 -17.34
N VAL A 630 -5.56 48.89 -17.29
CA VAL A 630 -6.63 48.43 -16.40
C VAL A 630 -7.04 47.00 -16.80
N PRO A 631 -6.90 45.99 -15.91
CA PRO A 631 -7.33 44.63 -16.23
C PRO A 631 -8.86 44.58 -16.40
N PRO A 632 -9.38 43.72 -17.29
CA PRO A 632 -10.82 43.60 -17.49
C PRO A 632 -11.51 43.19 -16.18
N SER A 633 -12.61 43.87 -15.84
CA SER A 633 -13.28 43.65 -14.56
C SER A 633 -13.62 42.16 -14.32
N PRO A 634 -13.65 41.68 -13.06
CA PRO A 634 -13.97 40.28 -12.76
C PRO A 634 -15.29 39.81 -13.41
N ALA A 635 -16.27 40.70 -13.53
CA ALA A 635 -17.55 40.46 -14.21
C ALA A 635 -17.44 40.24 -15.73
N ALA A 636 -16.39 40.74 -16.40
CA ALA A 636 -16.11 40.46 -17.80
C ALA A 636 -15.45 39.07 -17.97
N ALA A 637 -14.48 38.72 -17.11
CA ALA A 637 -13.85 37.40 -17.10
C ALA A 637 -14.87 36.28 -16.80
N LEU A 638 -15.77 36.49 -15.83
CA LEU A 638 -16.84 35.54 -15.50
C LEU A 638 -17.79 35.31 -16.70
N ARG A 639 -18.16 36.38 -17.41
CA ARG A 639 -19.01 36.32 -18.62
C ARG A 639 -18.31 35.63 -19.79
N ALA A 640 -17.00 35.78 -19.95
CA ALA A 640 -16.21 35.05 -20.93
C ALA A 640 -16.19 33.54 -20.63
N ASN A 641 -15.93 33.15 -19.38
CA ASN A 641 -15.88 31.76 -18.94
C ASN A 641 -17.24 31.05 -19.07
N ALA A 642 -18.35 31.72 -18.71
CA ALA A 642 -19.70 31.20 -18.92
C ALA A 642 -19.99 30.93 -20.41
N ARG A 643 -19.62 31.86 -21.31
CA ARG A 643 -19.76 31.70 -22.77
C ARG A 643 -18.88 30.57 -23.32
N ALA A 644 -17.70 30.32 -22.74
CA ALA A 644 -16.85 29.18 -23.10
C ALA A 644 -17.48 27.83 -22.67
N ALA A 645 -17.98 27.75 -21.43
CA ALA A 645 -18.63 26.54 -20.90
C ALA A 645 -19.87 26.13 -21.71
N VAL A 646 -20.71 27.10 -22.14
CA VAL A 646 -21.87 26.84 -23.01
C VAL A 646 -21.45 26.34 -24.39
N ARG A 647 -20.41 26.94 -25.00
CA ARG A 647 -19.85 26.48 -26.28
C ARG A 647 -19.31 25.05 -26.18
N TRP A 648 -18.58 24.74 -25.11
CA TRP A 648 -18.05 23.39 -24.86
C TRP A 648 -19.17 22.35 -24.66
N ARG A 649 -20.24 22.67 -23.89
CA ARG A 649 -21.42 21.79 -23.75
C ARG A 649 -22.07 21.50 -25.10
N ARG A 650 -22.29 22.53 -25.94
CA ARG A 650 -22.87 22.37 -27.29
C ARG A 650 -22.00 21.47 -28.19
N ALA A 651 -20.69 21.67 -28.21
CA ALA A 651 -19.75 20.82 -28.95
C ALA A 651 -19.78 19.35 -28.49
N ARG A 652 -19.83 19.11 -27.16
CA ARG A 652 -19.88 17.76 -26.58
C ARG A 652 -21.17 17.02 -26.93
N VAL A 653 -22.31 17.72 -26.98
CA VAL A 653 -23.60 17.16 -27.44
C VAL A 653 -23.58 16.84 -28.94
N ALA A 654 -23.04 17.74 -29.77
CA ALA A 654 -22.90 17.50 -31.21
C ALA A 654 -22.00 16.27 -31.50
N ALA A 655 -20.88 16.14 -30.79
CA ALA A 655 -19.99 14.99 -30.91
C ALA A 655 -20.67 13.67 -30.50
N ARG A 656 -21.50 13.67 -29.44
CA ARG A 656 -22.32 12.50 -29.05
C ARG A 656 -23.35 12.14 -30.14
N ARG A 657 -24.05 13.12 -30.71
CA ARG A 657 -25.01 12.89 -31.82
C ARG A 657 -24.31 12.30 -33.06
N ARG A 658 -23.15 12.82 -33.47
CA ARG A 658 -22.36 12.26 -34.57
C ARG A 658 -21.97 10.80 -34.30
N ARG A 659 -21.40 10.48 -33.12
CA ARG A 659 -21.03 9.10 -32.76
C ARG A 659 -22.23 8.14 -32.72
N ALA A 660 -23.40 8.60 -32.29
CA ALA A 660 -24.63 7.80 -32.31
C ALA A 660 -25.08 7.51 -33.76
N ALA A 661 -25.05 8.51 -34.64
CA ALA A 661 -25.37 8.32 -36.07
C ALA A 661 -24.41 7.34 -36.76
N THR A 662 -23.10 7.44 -36.50
CA THR A 662 -22.10 6.49 -37.05
C THR A 662 -22.35 5.06 -36.55
N ARG A 663 -22.71 4.88 -35.27
CA ARG A 663 -23.09 3.57 -34.72
C ARG A 663 -24.36 3.03 -35.38
N ARG A 664 -25.39 3.86 -35.60
CA ARG A 664 -26.63 3.44 -36.26
C ARG A 664 -26.40 3.03 -37.72
N ARG A 665 -25.58 3.77 -38.48
CA ARG A 665 -25.15 3.35 -39.85
C ARG A 665 -24.37 2.03 -39.83
N ARG A 666 -23.43 1.83 -38.90
CA ARG A 666 -22.68 0.57 -38.77
C ARG A 666 -23.53 -0.63 -38.29
N ALA A 667 -24.63 -0.38 -37.58
CA ALA A 667 -25.58 -1.43 -37.21
C ALA A 667 -26.47 -1.83 -38.40
N LEU A 668 -26.97 -0.86 -39.17
CA LEU A 668 -27.75 -1.12 -40.39
C LEU A 668 -26.92 -1.86 -41.45
N ALA A 669 -25.65 -1.48 -41.64
CA ALA A 669 -24.71 -2.18 -42.53
C ALA A 669 -24.26 -3.58 -42.05
N ARG A 670 -24.83 -4.09 -40.96
CA ARG A 670 -24.54 -5.42 -40.40
C ARG A 670 -25.79 -6.28 -40.18
N ALA A 671 -26.96 -5.84 -40.65
CA ALA A 671 -28.17 -6.66 -40.65
C ALA A 671 -28.09 -7.70 -41.79
N PRO A 672 -28.12 -9.02 -41.50
CA PRO A 672 -28.08 -10.05 -42.53
C PRO A 672 -29.48 -10.43 -42.99
N GLY A 673 -29.69 -10.50 -44.32
CA GLY A 673 -30.81 -11.24 -44.90
C GLY A 673 -31.55 -10.52 -46.03
N LEU A 674 -31.19 -10.85 -47.28
CA LEU A 674 -32.10 -11.46 -48.28
C LEU A 674 -31.31 -11.67 -49.58
N ALA A 675 -31.18 -12.93 -49.99
CA ALA A 675 -30.51 -13.31 -51.23
C ALA A 675 -31.56 -13.61 -52.31
N PRO A 676 -31.38 -13.15 -53.56
CA PRO A 676 -32.04 -13.72 -54.73
C PRO A 676 -31.11 -14.72 -55.44
N THR A 677 -31.68 -15.85 -55.85
CA THR A 677 -31.05 -16.86 -56.74
C THR A 677 -31.65 -16.72 -58.16
N PRO A 678 -31.34 -17.59 -59.16
CA PRO A 678 -30.26 -17.30 -60.11
C PRO A 678 -30.71 -17.29 -61.59
N ARG A 679 -29.97 -16.64 -62.51
CA ARG A 679 -30.17 -16.81 -63.97
C ARG A 679 -28.87 -16.86 -64.80
N SER A 680 -28.73 -18.00 -65.50
CA SER A 680 -28.17 -18.24 -66.86
C SER A 680 -26.88 -17.57 -67.38
N ARG A 681 -25.91 -18.42 -67.76
CA ARG A 681 -25.21 -18.55 -69.09
C ARG A 681 -25.20 -17.33 -70.06
N ALA A 682 -24.15 -17.04 -70.85
CA ALA A 682 -22.81 -17.63 -71.02
C ALA A 682 -21.82 -16.61 -71.70
N PRO A 683 -20.92 -16.95 -72.64
CA PRO A 683 -19.48 -17.02 -72.42
C PRO A 683 -18.65 -15.94 -73.16
N ARG A 684 -17.36 -15.79 -72.80
CA ARG A 684 -16.31 -15.33 -73.74
C ARG A 684 -14.88 -15.63 -73.26
N ASP A 685 -13.99 -15.76 -74.24
CA ASP A 685 -12.67 -16.42 -74.19
C ASP A 685 -11.48 -15.47 -73.88
N ALA A 686 -10.28 -16.03 -74.07
CA ALA A 686 -8.97 -15.39 -74.24
C ALA A 686 -8.05 -15.16 -73.01
N ARG A 687 -7.15 -16.14 -72.80
CA ARG A 687 -5.71 -15.94 -72.51
C ARG A 687 -4.99 -15.33 -73.75
N PRO A 688 -3.66 -15.03 -73.79
CA PRO A 688 -2.56 -15.03 -72.79
C PRO A 688 -1.79 -13.66 -72.85
N PRO A 689 -0.44 -13.52 -72.70
CA PRO A 689 0.60 -14.23 -71.94
C PRO A 689 1.38 -13.33 -70.94
N ALA A 690 2.41 -13.90 -70.31
CA ALA A 690 3.35 -13.25 -69.40
C ALA A 690 4.41 -12.37 -70.09
N ALA A 691 5.07 -11.51 -69.30
CA ALA A 691 6.41 -10.98 -69.60
C ALA A 691 7.25 -10.92 -68.31
N ALA A 692 8.47 -11.42 -68.36
CA ALA A 692 9.49 -11.26 -67.31
C ALA A 692 10.51 -10.22 -67.77
N VAL A 693 11.04 -9.41 -66.84
CA VAL A 693 12.24 -8.59 -67.07
C VAL A 693 13.15 -8.67 -65.84
N ASP A 694 14.44 -8.65 -66.12
CA ASP A 694 15.57 -9.04 -65.26
C ASP A 694 16.31 -7.79 -64.69
N ARG A 695 17.19 -8.01 -63.71
CA ARG A 695 18.48 -7.31 -63.36
C ARG A 695 18.76 -5.83 -63.79
N THR A 696 19.54 -4.99 -63.09
CA THR A 696 20.33 -5.05 -61.83
C THR A 696 20.64 -3.59 -61.33
N PRO A 697 21.85 -3.11 -60.92
CA PRO A 697 21.97 -2.37 -59.66
C PRO A 697 22.47 -0.92 -59.83
N THR A 698 22.54 -0.14 -58.75
CA THR A 698 23.22 1.19 -58.72
C THR A 698 23.53 1.58 -57.26
N PRO A 699 24.45 2.54 -56.97
CA PRO A 699 25.57 2.26 -56.06
C PRO A 699 25.56 3.10 -54.76
N PRO A 700 26.42 2.78 -53.76
CA PRO A 700 26.69 3.66 -52.63
C PRO A 700 27.60 4.83 -53.07
N PRO A 701 27.53 5.99 -52.40
CA PRO A 701 28.81 6.65 -52.08
C PRO A 701 28.85 7.49 -50.78
N VAL A 702 30.09 7.87 -50.43
CA VAL A 702 30.54 8.98 -49.56
C VAL A 702 30.58 8.76 -48.04
N VAL A 703 31.75 8.31 -47.59
CA VAL A 703 32.34 8.71 -46.30
C VAL A 703 32.72 10.20 -46.36
N ARG A 704 32.51 10.96 -45.27
CA ARG A 704 33.14 12.29 -45.06
C ARG A 704 33.80 12.37 -43.68
N PRO A 705 34.85 13.20 -43.52
CA PRO A 705 35.86 13.04 -42.48
C PRO A 705 35.50 13.72 -41.15
N SER A 706 36.25 13.31 -40.12
CA SER A 706 36.24 13.83 -38.75
C SER A 706 36.47 15.34 -38.66
N ALA A 707 35.74 16.02 -37.78
CA ALA A 707 36.05 17.37 -37.31
C ALA A 707 36.90 17.31 -36.03
N PRO A 708 37.83 18.26 -35.80
CA PRO A 708 38.80 18.20 -34.70
C PRO A 708 38.21 18.58 -33.33
N LEU A 709 38.82 18.01 -32.28
CA LEU A 709 38.56 18.34 -30.88
C LEU A 709 39.03 19.77 -30.53
N PRO A 710 38.30 20.53 -29.69
CA PRO A 710 38.84 21.73 -29.05
C PRO A 710 39.86 21.36 -27.95
N PRO A 711 40.86 22.20 -27.68
CA PRO A 711 41.90 21.94 -26.69
C PRO A 711 41.39 22.02 -25.23
N PRO A 712 42.08 21.40 -24.27
CA PRO A 712 41.67 21.38 -22.87
C PRO A 712 41.83 22.76 -22.22
N VAL A 713 40.75 23.24 -21.59
CA VAL A 713 40.78 24.44 -20.74
C VAL A 713 41.45 24.09 -19.42
N VAL A 714 42.68 24.57 -19.23
CA VAL A 714 43.37 24.54 -17.94
C VAL A 714 42.60 25.45 -16.97
N ARG A 715 42.02 24.86 -15.92
CA ARG A 715 41.48 25.61 -14.78
C ARG A 715 42.55 25.72 -13.71
N SER A 716 42.85 26.95 -13.28
CA SER A 716 43.71 27.23 -12.15
C SER A 716 43.16 26.59 -10.85
N PRO A 717 44.02 26.17 -9.91
CA PRO A 717 43.57 25.67 -8.63
C PRO A 717 42.89 26.79 -7.80
N PRO A 718 41.88 26.46 -6.97
CA PRO A 718 41.29 27.42 -6.04
C PRO A 718 42.28 27.81 -4.94
N PRO A 719 42.15 29.02 -4.35
CA PRO A 719 42.95 29.41 -3.19
C PRO A 719 42.59 28.55 -1.96
N PRO A 720 43.54 28.37 -1.01
CA PRO A 720 43.27 27.64 0.23
C PRO A 720 42.23 28.35 1.11
N PRO A 721 41.47 27.61 1.93
CA PRO A 721 40.53 28.20 2.89
C PRO A 721 41.29 29.00 3.97
N PRO A 722 40.67 30.06 4.54
CA PRO A 722 41.25 30.79 5.67
C PRO A 722 41.32 29.90 6.92
N GLU A 723 42.36 30.10 7.73
CA GLU A 723 42.56 29.39 8.99
C GLU A 723 41.44 29.70 10.01
N PRO A 724 41.04 28.74 10.86
CA PRO A 724 40.03 28.97 11.89
C PRO A 724 40.60 29.88 12.99
N THR A 725 40.00 31.07 13.14
CA THR A 725 40.21 31.93 14.30
C THR A 725 39.72 31.22 15.56
N THR A 726 40.61 31.02 16.53
CA THR A 726 40.28 30.51 17.86
C THR A 726 39.53 31.56 18.67
N GLU A 727 38.20 31.49 18.70
CA GLU A 727 37.41 32.17 19.73
C GLU A 727 37.40 31.32 21.00
N SER A 728 38.03 31.84 22.05
CA SER A 728 37.94 31.33 23.41
C SER A 728 36.55 31.61 23.98
N PHE A 729 35.79 30.57 24.29
CA PHE A 729 34.63 30.70 25.17
C PHE A 729 35.14 30.79 26.62
N ASP A 730 34.83 31.90 27.27
CA ASP A 730 35.20 32.21 28.65
C ASP A 730 34.08 31.77 29.61
N ASP A 731 34.45 31.29 30.80
CA ASP A 731 33.52 30.85 31.84
C ASP A 731 32.88 32.06 32.55
N SER A 732 31.55 32.14 32.64
CA SER A 732 30.82 32.75 33.78
C SER A 732 29.30 32.76 33.64
N GLY A 733 28.57 32.37 34.69
CA GLY A 733 27.14 32.68 34.89
C GLY A 733 26.25 31.48 35.20
#